data_AF-A0A6C2UB62-F1
#
_entry.id   AF-A0A6C2UB62-F1
#
_cell.length_a   1.000
_cell.length_b   1.000
_cell.length_c   1.000
_cell.angle_alpha   90.00
_cell.angle_beta   90.00
_cell.angle_gamma   90.00
#
_symmetry.space_group_name_H-M   'P 1'
#
loop_
_entity.id
_entity.type
_entity.pdbx_description
1 polymer ?
#
loop_
_entity_poly.entity_id
_entity_poly.type
_entity_poly.pdbx_seq_one_letter_code
_entity_poly.pdbx_strand_id
1 'polypeptide(L)'
;MRTTKRFLGRLIHIVMVALVMMPSLAALAAPEAICVPWKSDESLPHWTYDGAAITLKGIARGDAVEYKWDYGDGSGDTGWMTIANPYNLGVQHVYTGVPNQLFIATLTVRNGLGEENSDTYPIRMFVSTNLRNNDHLEVRRNMAIDAGLWWLHTRLNRTTYAAGSPGFGQPVGYWQPSYYPLAATGSGIEAFQLSGHTVLSDYDHDPYTETVQRAMNYLLYNIRTYAIGPQPAGDPDTNGNGIGLVANNESTARQTYIGGICMAALASSGAPNVVAQVGSVNVVGRTYADIVQDMVDFFAYGQVDSGWGRGGWRYYANYTESDMSTSQWPALGMLAAERNMHSIVPAFVRAELPIWMNTSQNLAAGNNHGAFAYYYPGYYPYYNITKQGAGLICYEFLYLSPSATQVEYDAKLAAFLADTRVQAGIGFIYRHWNDTGTGWDYTKLHGNSYGMYGLQKAMRITDPAMADVTEFDYTAGTQTANTFDWFYWPEGQANQGIGYYTVVTQQGDGSWDDTIGPNAVYDEFATAWRILVLSPRVTLRPPVAVVCNCDKQEYNLNQTIQLDGSCSYHTDVKRSLVQYEWDFDYDGTFVADASGITAEIPGGYAVPGIYPVALRVTDDTPSGALTDIAICEIDVHEPPHCPHAYAGGPYVGFVGTPVQFDATRSWDPDAAEFPYLGDPLEFSLIEWDLDNDGLFGADDLDCFGIGSDAFGNQPQWVWHAPYEGIIGLRVTDTGIADNGEIFEICQDLDFTEIKIGNHRPIADAGGHYMVPTNTCFELDGSGSFDIDPGDYIASYAWDLDSDGVFDDSSETNPTFCVSGELGKVYDIALKVTDSFGETAVDHTTVTIISNQAPVALCTDVVVGTDAGTCSANASIDDGSFDPDGDAIIIEQIPAGPYPLGDTQVTLLVTDDGGFSDWCIATVTVEDRTPPEILDAAAAPNPAMAGDTVSFTVDATNACDALLDVVWDFGDGSPPTTDTAHAYAADGTYKAIVTVTDDAGNSASAPVTVVVGDSLTGFVFGWGCIDSPKGAYRANASIHGEARFVVYAKYRDGNPDPTGRSGFNLQAGSLKFMSTGYEALVVSPDGKNAQISGEGWANGKFGYKFRIYMHDGVDAFRIRIWKENALGVEIPIYDNGSKLPIWKGSIVISKQNDPANWWLEL
;
A
#
# COMPACT_ATOMS: atom_id res chain seq x y z
N MET A 1 -19.97 79.54 13.96
CA MET A 1 -18.75 78.87 14.48
C MET A 1 -17.62 79.18 13.51
N ARG A 2 -16.78 80.17 13.84
CA ARG A 2 -15.45 79.96 14.47
C ARG A 2 -14.55 79.10 13.55
N THR A 3 -13.80 79.72 12.64
CA THR A 3 -12.35 80.05 12.77
C THR A 3 -11.47 78.84 13.14
N THR A 4 -10.96 78.11 12.13
CA THR A 4 -9.58 77.51 12.08
C THR A 4 -9.33 76.59 10.86
N LYS A 5 -9.58 76.98 9.60
CA LYS A 5 -9.08 76.23 8.41
C LYS A 5 -8.75 77.11 7.19
N ARG A 6 -8.11 78.27 7.38
CA ARG A 6 -7.67 79.14 6.25
C ARG A 6 -6.22 79.65 6.32
N PHE A 7 -5.34 79.01 7.10
CA PHE A 7 -3.91 79.39 7.19
C PHE A 7 -2.90 78.27 6.86
N LEU A 8 -3.35 77.11 6.34
CA LEU A 8 -2.44 76.02 5.95
C LEU A 8 -2.36 75.79 4.42
N GLY A 9 -3.03 76.64 3.62
CA GLY A 9 -3.13 76.47 2.15
C GLY A 9 -2.19 77.33 1.31
N ARG A 10 -1.25 78.09 1.91
CA ARG A 10 -0.39 79.04 1.17
C ARG A 10 1.12 78.89 1.39
N LEU A 11 1.60 77.91 2.14
CA LEU A 11 3.03 77.59 2.24
C LEU A 11 3.49 76.46 1.29
N ILE A 12 2.57 75.76 0.63
CA ILE A 12 2.87 74.58 -0.20
C ILE A 12 3.15 74.93 -1.68
N HIS A 13 2.85 76.15 -2.13
CA HIS A 13 2.99 76.53 -3.54
C HIS A 13 4.30 77.24 -3.93
N ILE A 14 5.24 77.46 -3.00
CA ILE A 14 6.55 78.08 -3.32
C ILE A 14 7.73 77.07 -3.22
N VAL A 15 7.49 75.85 -2.74
CA VAL A 15 8.54 74.79 -2.69
C VAL A 15 8.53 73.87 -3.92
N MET A 16 7.49 73.91 -4.77
CA MET A 16 7.36 73.00 -5.93
C MET A 16 7.95 73.50 -7.25
N VAL A 17 8.56 74.70 -7.33
CA VAL A 17 9.03 75.26 -8.63
C VAL A 17 10.55 75.49 -8.70
N ALA A 18 11.32 75.08 -7.68
CA ALA A 18 12.79 75.22 -7.68
C ALA A 18 13.56 73.88 -7.63
N LEU A 19 12.91 72.77 -8.01
CA LEU A 19 13.52 71.43 -8.05
C LEU A 19 13.37 70.77 -9.43
N VAL A 20 13.35 71.58 -10.48
CA VAL A 20 13.40 71.14 -11.87
C VAL A 20 14.68 71.73 -12.47
N MET A 21 15.61 70.86 -12.89
CA MET A 21 16.96 71.13 -13.43
C MET A 21 18.15 70.85 -12.48
N MET A 22 18.15 69.70 -11.82
CA MET A 22 19.41 68.95 -11.66
C MET A 22 19.22 67.62 -12.40
N PRO A 23 20.15 67.18 -13.26
CA PRO A 23 20.14 65.79 -13.68
C PRO A 23 20.22 64.97 -12.40
N SER A 24 19.32 63.99 -12.25
CA SER A 24 19.41 63.01 -11.19
C SER A 24 20.81 62.40 -11.23
N LEU A 25 21.66 62.75 -10.26
CA LEU A 25 22.75 61.89 -9.87
C LEU A 25 22.08 60.63 -9.34
N ALA A 26 21.86 59.65 -10.21
CA ALA A 26 21.75 58.27 -9.77
C ALA A 26 23.05 58.02 -9.00
N ALA A 27 22.95 57.80 -7.69
CA ALA A 27 24.08 57.30 -6.94
C ALA A 27 24.49 55.98 -7.62
N LEU A 28 25.69 55.94 -8.20
CA LEU A 28 26.28 54.70 -8.66
C LEU A 28 26.36 53.77 -7.43
N ALA A 29 25.85 52.55 -7.55
CA ALA A 29 25.98 51.55 -6.50
C ALA A 29 27.49 51.31 -6.23
N ALA A 30 27.87 51.21 -4.96
CA ALA A 30 29.24 50.95 -4.52
C ALA A 30 29.84 49.71 -5.22
N PRO A 31 31.17 49.64 -5.39
CA PRO A 31 31.79 48.51 -6.06
C PRO A 31 31.62 47.25 -5.22
N GLU A 32 31.36 46.12 -5.87
CA GLU A 32 31.07 44.85 -5.21
C GLU A 32 31.81 43.72 -5.93
N ALA A 33 32.65 42.99 -5.17
CA ALA A 33 33.33 41.77 -5.60
C ALA A 33 32.45 40.58 -5.23
N ILE A 34 32.28 39.64 -6.15
CA ILE A 34 31.52 38.42 -5.88
C ILE A 34 32.28 37.24 -6.47
N CYS A 35 32.77 36.36 -5.62
CA CYS A 35 33.37 35.09 -5.96
C CYS A 35 32.27 34.09 -6.30
N VAL A 36 32.53 33.17 -7.24
CA VAL A 36 31.59 32.08 -7.50
C VAL A 36 31.70 31.11 -6.32
N PRO A 37 30.62 30.82 -5.57
CA PRO A 37 30.65 29.79 -4.55
C PRO A 37 30.67 28.41 -5.20
N TRP A 38 31.27 27.42 -4.53
CA TRP A 38 31.17 26.05 -5.03
C TRP A 38 29.74 25.61 -4.80
N LYS A 39 29.03 25.35 -5.91
CA LYS A 39 27.79 24.57 -5.89
C LYS A 39 26.63 25.34 -5.19
N SER A 40 26.74 26.67 -5.11
CA SER A 40 25.84 27.63 -4.44
C SER A 40 25.99 27.73 -2.91
N ASP A 41 27.11 27.26 -2.33
CA ASP A 41 27.40 27.39 -0.90
C ASP A 41 28.81 27.97 -0.68
N GLU A 42 28.89 29.17 -0.09
CA GLU A 42 30.15 29.87 0.22
C GLU A 42 31.01 29.14 1.26
N SER A 43 30.40 28.27 2.09
CA SER A 43 31.11 27.47 3.08
C SER A 43 31.86 26.29 2.46
N LEU A 44 31.48 25.89 1.23
CA LEU A 44 32.12 24.79 0.53
C LEU A 44 33.35 25.26 -0.24
N PRO A 45 34.53 24.68 0.01
CA PRO A 45 35.72 24.99 -0.77
C PRO A 45 35.67 24.32 -2.15
N HIS A 46 36.18 25.02 -3.16
CA HIS A 46 36.44 24.44 -4.47
C HIS A 46 37.54 23.39 -4.41
N TRP A 47 37.43 22.35 -5.23
CA TRP A 47 38.32 21.19 -5.15
C TRP A 47 39.53 21.39 -6.06
N THR A 48 40.71 21.05 -5.58
CA THR A 48 41.92 20.94 -6.40
C THR A 48 42.84 19.82 -5.89
N TYR A 49 43.92 19.53 -6.61
CA TYR A 49 44.96 18.60 -6.17
C TYR A 49 46.35 19.16 -6.49
N ASP A 50 47.38 18.58 -5.85
CA ASP A 50 48.74 19.12 -5.91
C ASP A 50 49.26 19.26 -7.35
N GLY A 51 49.62 20.48 -7.73
CA GLY A 51 50.14 20.80 -9.06
C GLY A 51 49.08 20.96 -10.16
N ALA A 52 47.79 20.90 -9.84
CA ALA A 52 46.73 21.19 -10.80
C ALA A 52 46.48 22.70 -10.95
N ALA A 53 46.31 23.16 -12.19
CA ALA A 53 45.79 24.49 -12.44
C ALA A 53 44.29 24.55 -12.14
N ILE A 54 43.85 25.57 -11.40
CA ILE A 54 42.45 25.91 -11.16
C ILE A 54 42.19 27.34 -11.61
N THR A 55 40.99 27.61 -12.12
CA THR A 55 40.53 28.98 -12.36
C THR A 55 39.83 29.49 -11.11
N LEU A 56 40.35 30.55 -10.50
CA LEU A 56 39.65 31.35 -9.51
C LEU A 56 38.59 32.17 -10.22
N LYS A 57 37.36 32.20 -9.70
CA LYS A 57 36.19 32.68 -10.44
C LYS A 57 35.49 33.77 -9.65
N GLY A 58 35.26 34.90 -10.31
CA GLY A 58 34.52 35.99 -9.70
C GLY A 58 34.11 37.04 -10.72
N ILE A 59 33.18 37.88 -10.30
CA ILE A 59 32.60 38.97 -11.06
C ILE A 59 32.69 40.28 -10.27
N ALA A 60 32.37 41.39 -10.93
CA ALA A 60 32.15 42.67 -10.27
C ALA A 60 30.75 43.21 -10.56
N ARG A 61 30.16 43.87 -9.57
CA ARG A 61 28.94 44.67 -9.66
C ARG A 61 29.20 46.12 -9.23
N GLY A 62 28.18 46.97 -9.38
CA GLY A 62 28.26 48.40 -9.07
C GLY A 62 29.15 49.17 -10.05
N ASP A 63 29.94 50.10 -9.53
CA ASP A 63 30.80 51.01 -10.29
C ASP A 63 32.29 50.63 -10.30
N ALA A 64 32.59 49.35 -10.04
CA ALA A 64 33.94 48.80 -10.08
C ALA A 64 34.60 48.96 -11.48
N VAL A 65 35.88 49.36 -11.48
CA VAL A 65 36.67 49.56 -12.71
C VAL A 65 37.98 48.78 -12.73
N GLU A 66 38.48 48.36 -11.56
CA GLU A 66 39.71 47.57 -11.42
C GLU A 66 39.51 46.44 -10.41
N TYR A 67 40.30 45.37 -10.54
CA TYR A 67 40.28 44.21 -9.65
C TYR A 67 41.69 43.63 -9.44
N LYS A 68 41.86 42.86 -8.37
CA LYS A 68 43.06 42.04 -8.12
C LYS A 68 42.70 40.77 -7.36
N TRP A 69 43.54 39.75 -7.49
CA TRP A 69 43.47 38.51 -6.71
C TRP A 69 44.69 38.37 -5.81
N ASP A 70 44.46 38.13 -4.51
CA ASP A 70 45.44 37.52 -3.63
C ASP A 70 45.18 36.01 -3.59
N TYR A 71 46.17 35.20 -3.94
CA TYR A 71 46.00 33.75 -4.03
C TYR A 71 45.89 33.05 -2.67
N GLY A 72 46.31 33.69 -1.57
CA GLY A 72 46.21 33.13 -0.23
C GLY A 72 47.21 32.01 0.09
N ASP A 73 48.14 31.70 -0.80
CA ASP A 73 49.21 30.71 -0.63
C ASP A 73 50.61 31.33 -0.44
N GLY A 74 50.69 32.67 -0.43
CA GLY A 74 51.92 33.43 -0.29
C GLY A 74 52.64 33.77 -1.60
N SER A 75 52.09 33.42 -2.77
CA SER A 75 52.68 33.70 -4.09
C SER A 75 52.59 35.16 -4.57
N GLY A 76 51.96 36.06 -3.79
CA GLY A 76 51.78 37.48 -4.08
C GLY A 76 50.52 37.77 -4.91
N ASP A 77 49.99 39.00 -4.83
CA ASP A 77 48.77 39.38 -5.58
C ASP A 77 49.05 39.64 -7.07
N THR A 78 48.00 39.61 -7.89
CA THR A 78 48.09 39.87 -9.34
C THR A 78 48.46 41.31 -9.70
N GLY A 79 48.52 42.23 -8.72
CA GLY A 79 48.38 43.66 -8.96
C GLY A 79 46.98 44.04 -9.48
N TRP A 80 46.73 45.36 -9.52
CA TRP A 80 45.47 45.91 -10.06
C TRP A 80 45.40 45.77 -11.58
N MET A 81 44.31 45.18 -12.05
CA MET A 81 43.97 44.98 -13.46
C MET A 81 42.68 45.75 -13.79
N THR A 82 42.59 46.30 -15.01
CA THR A 82 41.35 46.96 -15.48
C THR A 82 40.28 45.93 -15.79
N ILE A 83 39.05 46.17 -15.34
CA ILE A 83 37.89 45.32 -15.63
C ILE A 83 37.46 45.53 -17.09
N ALA A 84 37.74 44.53 -17.95
CA ALA A 84 37.28 44.52 -19.34
C ALA A 84 35.87 43.94 -19.50
N ASN A 85 35.55 42.92 -18.70
CA ASN A 85 34.23 42.30 -18.62
C ASN A 85 33.90 42.08 -17.13
N PRO A 86 32.87 42.75 -16.58
CA PRO A 86 32.53 42.59 -15.17
C PRO A 86 32.06 41.17 -14.82
N TYR A 87 31.60 40.37 -15.80
CA TYR A 87 31.21 38.96 -15.60
C TYR A 87 32.36 37.96 -15.79
N ASN A 88 33.60 38.43 -15.93
CA ASN A 88 34.76 37.55 -16.04
C ASN A 88 36.02 38.20 -15.47
N LEU A 89 36.26 37.99 -14.18
CA LEU A 89 37.48 38.38 -13.49
C LEU A 89 38.39 37.18 -13.18
N GLY A 90 38.18 36.06 -13.89
CA GLY A 90 38.81 34.80 -13.55
C GLY A 90 40.31 34.77 -13.84
N VAL A 91 41.09 34.11 -12.99
CA VAL A 91 42.54 33.93 -13.15
C VAL A 91 42.93 32.47 -12.88
N GLN A 92 43.88 31.95 -13.65
CA GLN A 92 44.42 30.61 -13.42
C GLN A 92 45.57 30.66 -12.42
N HIS A 93 45.57 29.74 -11.45
CA HIS A 93 46.64 29.57 -10.48
C HIS A 93 46.90 28.08 -10.19
N VAL A 94 48.12 27.75 -9.76
CA VAL A 94 48.51 26.39 -9.37
C VAL A 94 48.83 26.39 -7.89
N TYR A 95 48.03 25.64 -7.11
CA TYR A 95 48.26 25.47 -5.68
C TYR A 95 49.13 24.23 -5.41
N THR A 96 50.08 24.36 -4.48
CA THR A 96 50.93 23.25 -3.99
C THR A 96 50.72 23.09 -2.50
N GLY A 97 50.34 21.89 -2.06
CA GLY A 97 49.97 21.66 -0.66
C GLY A 97 49.71 20.20 -0.32
N VAL A 98 49.50 19.93 0.97
CA VAL A 98 49.15 18.58 1.45
C VAL A 98 47.64 18.34 1.37
N PRO A 99 47.16 17.08 1.30
CA PRO A 99 45.73 16.78 1.31
C PRO A 99 45.00 17.40 2.51
N ASN A 100 43.76 17.84 2.27
CA ASN A 100 42.88 18.62 3.14
C ASN A 100 43.35 20.03 3.50
N GLN A 101 44.50 20.49 3.00
CA GLN A 101 44.92 21.89 3.17
C GLN A 101 43.92 22.83 2.51
N LEU A 102 43.53 23.88 3.24
CA LEU A 102 42.64 24.93 2.78
C LEU A 102 43.47 26.17 2.41
N PHE A 103 43.23 26.72 1.23
CA PHE A 103 43.69 28.05 0.80
C PHE A 103 42.48 28.97 0.68
N ILE A 104 42.66 30.25 0.97
CA ILE A 104 41.59 31.25 0.84
C ILE A 104 42.13 32.34 -0.08
N ALA A 105 41.76 32.29 -1.36
CA ALA A 105 42.03 33.39 -2.26
C ALA A 105 41.06 34.54 -1.99
N THR A 106 41.46 35.78 -2.27
CA THR A 106 40.63 36.97 -2.08
C THR A 106 40.59 37.78 -3.36
N LEU A 107 39.39 37.97 -3.92
CA LEU A 107 39.13 38.95 -4.96
C LEU A 107 38.91 40.30 -4.30
N THR A 108 39.52 41.35 -4.82
CA THR A 108 39.22 42.74 -4.41
C THR A 108 38.95 43.57 -5.65
N VAL A 109 37.85 44.31 -5.65
CA VAL A 109 37.48 45.26 -6.71
C VAL A 109 37.53 46.68 -6.16
N ARG A 110 37.73 47.66 -7.05
CA ARG A 110 37.65 49.08 -6.68
C ARG A 110 37.00 49.94 -7.75
N ASN A 111 36.37 51.02 -7.34
CA ASN A 111 35.79 52.02 -8.25
C ASN A 111 36.79 53.15 -8.59
N GLY A 112 36.36 54.08 -9.44
CA GLY A 112 37.15 55.24 -9.85
C GLY A 112 37.44 56.25 -8.72
N LEU A 113 36.81 56.10 -7.56
CA LEU A 113 37.03 56.91 -6.37
C LEU A 113 38.01 56.23 -5.38
N GLY A 114 38.41 54.98 -5.63
CA GLY A 114 39.29 54.20 -4.77
C GLY A 114 38.58 53.52 -3.60
N GLU A 115 37.25 53.42 -3.62
CA GLU A 115 36.50 52.57 -2.69
C GLU A 115 36.68 51.12 -3.09
N GLU A 116 36.95 50.24 -2.12
CA GLU A 116 37.27 48.84 -2.36
C GLU A 116 36.23 47.93 -1.70
N ASN A 117 35.97 46.79 -2.32
CA ASN A 117 35.18 45.69 -1.76
C ASN A 117 35.88 44.37 -2.10
N SER A 118 35.79 43.40 -1.20
CA SER A 118 36.48 42.13 -1.33
C SER A 118 35.56 40.97 -1.02
N ASP A 119 35.84 39.84 -1.66
CA ASP A 119 35.19 38.56 -1.40
C ASP A 119 36.20 37.41 -1.48
N THR A 120 35.91 36.29 -0.85
CA THR A 120 36.83 35.15 -0.67
C THR A 120 36.45 33.94 -1.50
N TYR A 121 37.45 33.20 -1.95
CA TYR A 121 37.32 32.00 -2.76
C TYR A 121 38.09 30.85 -2.09
N PRO A 122 37.42 30.03 -1.26
CA PRO A 122 38.06 28.93 -0.54
C PRO A 122 38.39 27.75 -1.48
N ILE A 123 39.58 27.17 -1.35
CA ILE A 123 40.07 26.04 -2.15
C ILE A 123 40.63 24.94 -1.25
N ARG A 124 40.19 23.70 -1.43
CA ARG A 124 40.64 22.54 -0.67
C ARG A 124 41.46 21.59 -1.53
N MET A 125 42.62 21.21 -1.00
CA MET A 125 43.55 20.27 -1.60
C MET A 125 43.12 18.83 -1.35
N PHE A 126 43.08 17.99 -2.40
CA PHE A 126 42.81 16.55 -2.32
C PHE A 126 44.03 15.74 -2.79
N VAL A 127 44.06 14.44 -2.47
CA VAL A 127 45.17 13.53 -2.79
C VAL A 127 45.27 13.28 -4.31
N SER A 128 46.49 13.36 -4.88
CA SER A 128 46.75 13.22 -6.34
C SER A 128 47.45 11.92 -6.78
N THR A 129 47.90 11.06 -5.86
CA THR A 129 49.00 10.11 -6.14
C THR A 129 48.62 8.78 -6.80
N ASN A 130 47.34 8.48 -7.07
CA ASN A 130 46.99 7.31 -7.87
C ASN A 130 45.67 7.47 -8.66
N LEU A 131 45.81 7.86 -9.92
CA LEU A 131 44.70 8.12 -10.88
C LEU A 131 43.93 6.87 -11.33
N ARG A 132 44.07 5.75 -10.62
CA ARG A 132 43.55 4.42 -10.99
C ARG A 132 42.50 3.85 -10.02
N ASN A 133 42.22 4.54 -8.91
CA ASN A 133 41.20 4.12 -7.95
C ASN A 133 39.99 5.08 -8.00
N ASN A 134 38.78 4.53 -7.77
CA ASN A 134 37.50 5.22 -7.88
C ASN A 134 37.39 6.52 -7.04
N ASP A 135 38.11 6.61 -5.91
CA ASP A 135 38.09 7.77 -5.02
C ASP A 135 38.72 9.06 -5.60
N HIS A 136 39.51 8.97 -6.69
CA HIS A 136 40.26 10.12 -7.24
C HIS A 136 39.72 10.70 -8.55
N LEU A 137 38.86 9.99 -9.30
CA LEU A 137 38.18 10.57 -10.47
C LEU A 137 37.15 11.62 -10.02
N GLU A 138 36.57 11.47 -8.83
CA GLU A 138 35.60 12.40 -8.29
C GLU A 138 36.15 13.84 -8.16
N VAL A 139 37.40 13.99 -7.72
CA VAL A 139 38.05 15.30 -7.62
C VAL A 139 38.15 15.96 -8.99
N ARG A 140 38.63 15.21 -9.99
CA ARG A 140 38.77 15.71 -11.35
C ARG A 140 37.42 15.96 -12.03
N ARG A 141 36.42 15.14 -11.75
CA ARG A 141 35.04 15.32 -12.19
C ARG A 141 34.48 16.65 -11.67
N ASN A 142 34.63 16.91 -10.37
CA ASN A 142 34.14 18.14 -9.75
C ASN A 142 34.89 19.37 -10.30
N MET A 143 36.22 19.28 -10.44
CA MET A 143 37.02 20.33 -11.12
C MET A 143 36.57 20.58 -12.56
N ALA A 144 36.26 19.51 -13.31
CA ALA A 144 35.82 19.62 -14.69
C ALA A 144 34.43 20.26 -14.81
N ILE A 145 33.48 19.87 -13.93
CA ILE A 145 32.17 20.52 -13.83
C ILE A 145 32.35 22.02 -13.53
N ASP A 146 33.16 22.36 -12.53
CA ASP A 146 33.41 23.74 -12.11
C ASP A 146 33.98 24.61 -13.26
N ALA A 147 34.97 24.08 -13.98
CA ALA A 147 35.57 24.74 -15.14
C ALA A 147 34.58 24.90 -16.30
N GLY A 148 33.75 23.88 -16.57
CA GLY A 148 32.72 23.94 -17.62
C GLY A 148 31.61 24.95 -17.33
N LEU A 149 31.14 25.01 -16.08
CA LEU A 149 30.14 26.00 -15.65
C LEU A 149 30.68 27.42 -15.78
N TRP A 150 31.96 27.65 -15.43
CA TRP A 150 32.59 28.96 -15.61
C TRP A 150 32.66 29.37 -17.08
N TRP A 151 33.03 28.43 -17.93
CA TRP A 151 33.05 28.67 -19.37
C TRP A 151 31.65 29.03 -19.91
N LEU A 152 30.61 28.31 -19.50
CA LEU A 152 29.22 28.64 -19.87
C LEU A 152 28.81 30.02 -19.34
N HIS A 153 29.11 30.33 -18.08
CA HIS A 153 28.77 31.62 -17.46
C HIS A 153 29.37 32.79 -18.24
N THR A 154 30.66 32.71 -18.57
CA THR A 154 31.39 33.79 -19.25
C THR A 154 30.99 33.93 -20.72
N ARG A 155 30.36 32.90 -21.32
CA ARG A 155 29.86 32.90 -22.71
C ARG A 155 28.37 33.19 -22.87
N LEU A 156 27.61 33.29 -21.78
CA LEU A 156 26.20 33.68 -21.86
C LEU A 156 26.08 35.06 -22.53
N ASN A 157 25.34 35.13 -23.63
CA ASN A 157 25.02 36.39 -24.28
C ASN A 157 23.98 37.14 -23.45
N ARG A 158 24.45 38.20 -22.78
CA ARG A 158 23.62 39.13 -21.99
C ARG A 158 23.38 40.35 -22.87
N THR A 159 22.22 40.43 -23.56
CA THR A 159 21.92 41.59 -24.42
C THR A 159 21.98 42.89 -23.61
N THR A 160 22.51 43.97 -24.20
CA THR A 160 22.79 45.24 -23.54
C THR A 160 21.54 46.02 -23.10
N TYR A 161 21.07 45.78 -21.88
CA TYR A 161 20.67 46.87 -20.99
C TYR A 161 21.92 47.30 -20.20
N ALA A 162 22.07 48.60 -19.94
CA ALA A 162 23.33 49.25 -19.58
C ALA A 162 24.28 48.40 -18.72
N ALA A 163 25.50 48.16 -19.23
CA ALA A 163 26.58 47.56 -18.46
C ALA A 163 26.69 48.29 -17.11
N GLY A 164 26.56 47.55 -16.01
CA GLY A 164 26.64 48.09 -14.64
C GLY A 164 25.30 48.31 -13.91
N SER A 165 24.15 47.91 -14.44
CA SER A 165 22.91 47.77 -13.63
C SER A 165 22.57 46.29 -13.42
N PRO A 166 23.01 45.68 -12.30
CA PRO A 166 22.67 44.30 -11.96
C PRO A 166 21.21 44.19 -11.51
N GLY A 167 20.57 43.07 -11.79
CA GLY A 167 19.24 42.78 -11.26
C GLY A 167 18.66 41.47 -11.77
N PHE A 168 18.05 40.71 -10.84
CA PHE A 168 17.31 39.47 -11.06
C PHE A 168 16.20 39.58 -12.14
N GLY A 169 15.63 40.78 -12.36
CA GLY A 169 14.56 41.05 -13.33
C GLY A 169 14.99 41.45 -14.76
N GLN A 170 16.23 41.16 -15.18
CA GLN A 170 16.70 41.50 -16.53
C GLN A 170 16.16 40.50 -17.59
N PRO A 171 15.68 40.97 -18.75
CA PRO A 171 14.68 40.23 -19.52
C PRO A 171 15.18 39.00 -20.30
N VAL A 172 16.47 38.85 -20.60
CA VAL A 172 17.00 37.69 -21.36
C VAL A 172 18.50 37.46 -21.18
N GLY A 173 18.92 36.19 -21.23
CA GLY A 173 20.28 35.73 -21.51
C GLY A 173 20.24 34.39 -22.23
N TYR A 174 21.13 34.13 -23.19
CA TYR A 174 21.10 32.88 -23.95
C TYR A 174 22.48 32.48 -24.42
N TRP A 175 22.66 31.19 -24.69
CA TRP A 175 23.85 30.70 -25.39
C TRP A 175 23.56 30.67 -26.88
N GLN A 176 24.51 31.14 -27.68
CA GLN A 176 24.36 31.28 -29.13
C GLN A 176 25.24 30.27 -29.88
N PRO A 177 24.89 28.97 -29.86
CA PRO A 177 25.50 28.00 -30.76
C PRO A 177 25.14 28.36 -32.21
N SER A 178 25.82 27.74 -33.19
CA SER A 178 25.46 28.01 -34.60
C SER A 178 24.08 27.47 -34.99
N TYR A 179 23.48 26.54 -34.22
CA TYR A 179 22.11 26.04 -34.38
C TYR A 179 21.43 25.76 -33.01
N TYR A 180 20.13 26.00 -32.91
CA TYR A 180 19.27 25.71 -31.73
C TYR A 180 19.61 26.45 -30.41
N PRO A 181 19.60 27.79 -30.38
CA PRO A 181 19.89 28.56 -29.16
C PRO A 181 18.97 28.23 -27.97
N LEU A 182 17.70 27.90 -28.20
CA LEU A 182 16.79 27.49 -27.12
C LEU A 182 17.16 26.16 -26.48
N ALA A 183 17.51 25.15 -27.30
CA ALA A 183 17.94 23.86 -26.77
C ALA A 183 19.24 24.01 -25.98
N ALA A 184 20.21 24.77 -26.50
CA ALA A 184 21.44 25.05 -25.77
C ALA A 184 21.21 25.83 -24.48
N THR A 185 20.22 26.73 -24.48
CA THR A 185 19.84 27.44 -23.27
C THR A 185 19.17 26.52 -22.25
N GLY A 186 18.25 25.65 -22.66
CA GLY A 186 17.67 24.62 -21.79
C GLY A 186 18.74 23.71 -21.18
N SER A 187 19.65 23.17 -21.99
CA SER A 187 20.73 22.30 -21.48
C SER A 187 21.75 23.04 -20.61
N GLY A 188 22.03 24.32 -20.90
CA GLY A 188 22.86 25.17 -20.06
C GLY A 188 22.24 25.40 -18.68
N ILE A 189 20.95 25.75 -18.65
CA ILE A 189 20.15 25.88 -17.41
C ILE A 189 20.26 24.59 -16.57
N GLU A 190 19.99 23.45 -17.20
CA GLU A 190 20.05 22.13 -16.55
C GLU A 190 21.45 21.83 -15.98
N ALA A 191 22.53 22.20 -16.70
CA ALA A 191 23.89 22.00 -16.23
C ALA A 191 24.21 22.77 -14.94
N PHE A 192 23.78 24.03 -14.84
CA PHE A 192 23.93 24.82 -13.61
C PHE A 192 23.07 24.26 -12.48
N GLN A 193 21.81 23.95 -12.78
CA GLN A 193 20.83 23.41 -11.83
C GLN A 193 21.28 22.09 -11.21
N LEU A 194 21.69 21.10 -12.01
CA LEU A 194 22.17 19.82 -11.48
C LEU A 194 23.46 19.97 -10.66
N SER A 195 24.19 21.05 -10.88
CA SER A 195 25.40 21.43 -10.14
C SER A 195 25.12 22.31 -8.92
N GLY A 196 23.85 22.52 -8.53
CA GLY A 196 23.46 23.22 -7.30
C GLY A 196 23.11 24.70 -7.46
N HIS A 197 23.25 25.26 -8.66
CA HIS A 197 22.98 26.67 -8.93
C HIS A 197 21.58 26.81 -9.56
N THR A 198 20.59 27.22 -8.79
CA THR A 198 19.17 27.21 -9.20
C THR A 198 18.58 28.62 -9.23
N VAL A 199 17.33 28.77 -9.67
CA VAL A 199 16.59 30.04 -9.56
C VAL A 199 16.23 30.42 -8.12
N LEU A 200 16.34 29.47 -7.18
CA LEU A 200 16.07 29.66 -5.75
C LEU A 200 17.33 30.01 -4.95
N SER A 201 18.51 29.84 -5.55
CA SER A 201 19.80 30.19 -4.95
C SER A 201 19.91 31.69 -4.69
N ASP A 202 20.80 32.08 -3.77
CA ASP A 202 21.03 33.50 -3.46
C ASP A 202 21.74 34.20 -4.62
N TYR A 203 21.06 35.15 -5.27
CA TYR A 203 21.61 35.87 -6.41
C TYR A 203 22.62 36.95 -6.01
N ASP A 204 22.56 37.44 -4.76
CA ASP A 204 23.47 38.47 -4.27
C ASP A 204 24.89 37.90 -4.13
N HIS A 205 24.99 36.63 -3.75
CA HIS A 205 26.25 35.95 -3.45
C HIS A 205 26.66 34.90 -4.48
N ASP A 206 25.75 34.41 -5.33
CA ASP A 206 26.07 33.45 -6.40
C ASP A 206 25.80 34.04 -7.80
N PRO A 207 26.86 34.38 -8.57
CA PRO A 207 26.70 34.93 -9.91
C PRO A 207 26.18 33.90 -10.94
N TYR A 208 26.18 32.60 -10.62
CA TYR A 208 25.57 31.56 -11.47
C TYR A 208 24.05 31.55 -11.35
N THR A 209 23.49 31.90 -10.20
CA THR A 209 22.04 32.15 -10.03
C THR A 209 21.54 33.18 -11.03
N GLU A 210 22.27 34.30 -11.18
CA GLU A 210 21.94 35.33 -12.18
C GLU A 210 21.99 34.78 -13.61
N THR A 211 22.99 33.93 -13.92
CA THR A 211 23.10 33.27 -15.22
C THR A 211 21.89 32.37 -15.50
N VAL A 212 21.47 31.57 -14.52
CA VAL A 212 20.30 30.68 -14.63
C VAL A 212 19.03 31.51 -14.79
N GLN A 213 18.81 32.53 -13.98
CA GLN A 213 17.60 33.37 -14.06
C GLN A 213 17.47 34.06 -15.43
N ARG A 214 18.57 34.61 -15.96
CA ARG A 214 18.57 35.23 -17.30
C ARG A 214 18.27 34.22 -18.40
N ALA A 215 18.83 33.02 -18.30
CA ALA A 215 18.58 31.93 -19.22
C ALA A 215 17.11 31.46 -19.17
N MET A 216 16.54 31.34 -17.96
CA MET A 216 15.12 31.06 -17.75
C MET A 216 14.23 32.14 -18.36
N ASN A 217 14.54 33.41 -18.15
CA ASN A 217 13.80 34.52 -18.75
C ASN A 217 13.79 34.43 -20.29
N TYR A 218 14.90 34.05 -20.92
CA TYR A 218 14.94 33.81 -22.36
C TYR A 218 14.07 32.62 -22.79
N LEU A 219 14.08 31.51 -22.03
CA LEU A 219 13.22 30.36 -22.28
C LEU A 219 11.74 30.77 -22.22
N LEU A 220 11.31 31.38 -21.12
CA LEU A 220 9.92 31.83 -20.88
C LEU A 220 9.43 32.81 -21.95
N TYR A 221 10.29 33.75 -22.36
CA TYR A 221 10.01 34.69 -23.45
C TYR A 221 9.73 34.00 -24.80
N ASN A 222 10.32 32.82 -25.01
CA ASN A 222 10.18 32.03 -26.24
C ASN A 222 9.13 30.91 -26.16
N ILE A 223 8.36 30.84 -25.08
CA ILE A 223 7.18 29.97 -25.01
C ILE A 223 6.05 30.56 -25.87
N ARG A 224 5.36 29.69 -26.61
CA ARG A 224 4.25 30.03 -27.51
C ARG A 224 3.01 29.22 -27.13
N THR A 225 1.85 29.86 -27.27
CA THR A 225 0.52 29.27 -27.01
C THR A 225 -0.03 28.61 -28.26
N TYR A 226 -0.63 27.44 -28.09
CA TYR A 226 -1.38 26.70 -29.09
C TYR A 226 -2.76 26.37 -28.53
N ALA A 227 -3.79 26.44 -29.39
CA ALA A 227 -5.08 25.87 -29.05
C ALA A 227 -4.99 24.34 -29.18
N ILE A 228 -5.41 23.63 -28.13
CA ILE A 228 -5.46 22.17 -28.09
C ILE A 228 -6.90 21.71 -27.91
N GLY A 229 -7.16 20.44 -28.17
CA GLY A 229 -8.46 19.84 -27.96
C GLY A 229 -8.41 18.32 -28.05
N PRO A 230 -9.56 17.65 -27.80
CA PRO A 230 -9.62 16.20 -27.70
C PRO A 230 -9.10 15.48 -28.95
N GLN A 231 -8.38 14.39 -28.73
CA GLN A 231 -7.82 13.52 -29.76
C GLN A 231 -8.44 12.12 -29.69
N PRO A 232 -8.37 11.34 -30.78
CA PRO A 232 -8.75 9.93 -30.79
C PRO A 232 -8.23 9.10 -29.60
N ALA A 233 -6.99 9.35 -29.14
CA ALA A 233 -6.39 8.64 -28.03
C ALA A 233 -6.89 9.10 -26.65
N GLY A 234 -7.39 10.33 -26.52
CA GLY A 234 -7.85 10.92 -25.27
C GLY A 234 -7.88 12.44 -25.29
N ASP A 235 -8.27 13.05 -24.18
CA ASP A 235 -8.24 14.49 -24.00
C ASP A 235 -6.86 14.92 -23.45
N PRO A 236 -6.05 15.70 -24.20
CA PRO A 236 -4.76 16.17 -23.73
C PRO A 236 -4.84 17.33 -22.73
N ASP A 237 -6.00 17.98 -22.57
CA ASP A 237 -6.17 19.19 -21.76
C ASP A 237 -6.59 18.86 -20.32
N THR A 238 -5.61 18.59 -19.45
CA THR A 238 -5.88 18.12 -18.09
C THR A 238 -6.51 19.17 -17.18
N ASN A 239 -6.27 20.46 -17.44
CA ASN A 239 -6.78 21.58 -16.64
C ASN A 239 -7.99 22.28 -17.28
N GLY A 240 -8.42 21.86 -18.47
CA GLY A 240 -9.64 22.31 -19.15
C GLY A 240 -9.59 23.74 -19.69
N ASN A 241 -8.39 24.32 -19.83
CA ASN A 241 -8.23 25.72 -20.26
C ASN A 241 -8.13 25.89 -21.79
N GLY A 242 -8.06 24.79 -22.54
CA GLY A 242 -7.97 24.73 -24.01
C GLY A 242 -6.61 25.14 -24.58
N ILE A 243 -5.56 25.22 -23.76
CA ILE A 243 -4.27 25.82 -24.10
C ILE A 243 -3.13 24.82 -23.89
N GLY A 244 -2.29 24.68 -24.92
CA GLY A 244 -0.97 24.06 -24.81
C GLY A 244 0.15 25.09 -24.96
N LEU A 245 1.25 24.92 -24.23
CA LEU A 245 2.44 25.77 -24.31
C LEU A 245 3.66 25.00 -24.80
N VAL A 246 4.52 25.62 -25.60
CA VAL A 246 5.82 25.03 -25.93
C VAL A 246 6.87 26.09 -26.26
N ALA A 247 8.11 25.88 -25.81
CA ALA A 247 9.23 26.69 -26.24
C ALA A 247 9.48 26.48 -27.73
N ASN A 248 9.28 27.54 -28.53
CA ASN A 248 9.43 27.45 -29.97
C ASN A 248 10.06 28.72 -30.52
N ASN A 249 11.16 28.56 -31.26
CA ASN A 249 11.67 29.59 -32.14
C ASN A 249 11.02 29.38 -33.51
N GLU A 250 10.16 30.32 -33.90
CA GLU A 250 9.35 30.29 -35.14
C GLU A 250 10.18 30.04 -36.41
N SER A 251 11.51 30.22 -36.37
CA SER A 251 12.44 29.98 -37.47
C SER A 251 13.01 28.56 -37.62
N THR A 252 13.04 27.72 -36.57
CA THR A 252 13.69 26.38 -36.62
C THR A 252 12.73 25.19 -36.53
N ALA A 253 11.44 25.42 -36.29
CA ALA A 253 10.36 24.46 -36.58
C ALA A 253 10.60 23.03 -36.02
N ARG A 254 10.96 22.89 -34.74
CA ARG A 254 11.15 21.59 -34.06
C ARG A 254 10.59 21.61 -32.64
N GLN A 255 9.30 21.88 -32.55
CA GLN A 255 8.55 22.16 -31.31
C GLN A 255 8.79 21.11 -30.24
N THR A 256 8.66 19.84 -30.57
CA THR A 256 8.70 18.75 -29.57
C THR A 256 10.12 18.44 -29.09
N TYR A 257 11.10 18.46 -30.01
CA TYR A 257 12.50 18.16 -29.69
C TYR A 257 13.11 19.26 -28.82
N ILE A 258 12.97 20.53 -29.24
CA ILE A 258 13.52 21.68 -28.51
C ILE A 258 12.68 21.95 -27.27
N GLY A 259 11.35 21.93 -27.44
CA GLY A 259 10.42 22.18 -26.35
C GLY A 259 10.56 21.17 -25.22
N GLY A 260 10.80 19.88 -25.53
CA GLY A 260 10.98 18.86 -24.50
C GLY A 260 12.24 19.09 -23.66
N ILE A 261 13.35 19.52 -24.28
CA ILE A 261 14.57 19.95 -23.56
C ILE A 261 14.27 21.15 -22.67
N CYS A 262 13.55 22.14 -23.18
CA CYS A 262 13.17 23.32 -22.41
C CYS A 262 12.19 23.00 -21.27
N MET A 263 11.25 22.09 -21.48
CA MET A 263 10.34 21.62 -20.43
C MET A 263 11.13 20.90 -19.34
N ALA A 264 12.05 20.00 -19.71
CA ALA A 264 12.91 19.32 -18.76
C ALA A 264 13.74 20.32 -17.93
N ALA A 265 14.30 21.36 -18.56
CA ALA A 265 15.05 22.40 -17.86
C ALA A 265 14.19 23.24 -16.90
N LEU A 266 13.01 23.67 -17.35
CA LEU A 266 12.05 24.42 -16.54
C LEU A 266 11.53 23.58 -15.37
N ALA A 267 11.05 22.36 -15.63
CA ALA A 267 10.60 21.42 -14.62
C ALA A 267 11.73 21.02 -13.65
N SER A 268 12.96 20.87 -14.14
CA SER A 268 14.12 20.63 -13.28
C SER A 268 14.50 21.82 -12.42
N SER A 269 13.82 22.98 -12.49
CA SER A 269 14.13 24.07 -11.56
C SER A 269 13.72 23.74 -10.12
N GLY A 270 12.81 22.77 -9.92
CA GLY A 270 12.27 22.43 -8.60
C GLY A 270 11.60 23.61 -7.91
N ALA A 271 11.01 24.51 -8.70
CA ALA A 271 10.53 25.81 -8.22
C ALA A 271 9.09 26.06 -8.69
N PRO A 272 8.11 25.20 -8.30
CA PRO A 272 6.75 25.25 -8.84
C PRO A 272 6.08 26.60 -8.62
N ASN A 273 6.34 27.23 -7.47
CA ASN A 273 5.69 28.48 -7.04
C ASN A 273 6.35 29.75 -7.60
N VAL A 274 7.47 29.64 -8.32
CA VAL A 274 8.11 30.83 -8.90
C VAL A 274 7.24 31.39 -10.02
N VAL A 275 6.92 32.69 -9.94
CA VAL A 275 6.11 33.38 -10.93
C VAL A 275 6.97 33.90 -12.07
N ALA A 276 6.60 33.57 -13.31
CA ALA A 276 7.28 34.04 -14.51
C ALA A 276 7.18 35.56 -14.65
N GLN A 277 8.32 36.24 -14.55
CA GLN A 277 8.40 37.70 -14.65
C GLN A 277 8.35 38.22 -16.10
N VAL A 278 8.57 37.34 -17.09
CA VAL A 278 8.57 37.65 -18.51
C VAL A 278 7.85 36.55 -19.29
N GLY A 279 7.37 36.87 -20.49
CA GLY A 279 6.68 35.88 -21.33
C GLY A 279 5.59 36.49 -22.20
N SER A 280 4.93 35.62 -22.96
CA SER A 280 3.67 35.96 -23.64
C SER A 280 2.50 36.05 -22.65
N VAL A 281 1.31 36.48 -23.12
CA VAL A 281 0.11 36.71 -22.28
C VAL A 281 -0.32 35.50 -21.44
N ASN A 282 -0.01 34.27 -21.88
CA ASN A 282 -0.34 33.03 -21.16
C ASN A 282 0.88 32.45 -20.42
N VAL A 283 1.92 33.25 -20.17
CA VAL A 283 3.15 32.85 -19.50
C VAL A 283 3.47 33.84 -18.38
N VAL A 284 3.57 35.14 -18.71
CA VAL A 284 3.91 36.17 -17.72
C VAL A 284 2.85 36.24 -16.62
N GLY A 285 3.29 36.27 -15.36
CA GLY A 285 2.42 36.33 -14.19
C GLY A 285 1.84 34.97 -13.75
N ARG A 286 2.16 33.87 -14.43
CA ARG A 286 1.80 32.51 -14.00
C ARG A 286 2.95 31.85 -13.25
N THR A 287 2.63 30.87 -12.41
CA THR A 287 3.63 30.04 -11.74
C THR A 287 4.34 29.13 -12.76
N TYR A 288 5.55 28.66 -12.44
CA TYR A 288 6.25 27.69 -13.27
C TYR A 288 5.47 26.38 -13.37
N ALA A 289 4.79 25.96 -12.29
CA ALA A 289 3.92 24.78 -12.31
C ALA A 289 2.79 24.92 -13.34
N ASP A 290 2.06 26.04 -13.36
CA ASP A 290 0.98 26.29 -14.33
C ASP A 290 1.50 26.27 -15.77
N ILE A 291 2.67 26.87 -16.00
CA ILE A 291 3.29 26.93 -17.33
C ILE A 291 3.69 25.53 -17.78
N VAL A 292 4.32 24.75 -16.89
CA VAL A 292 4.76 23.38 -17.17
C VAL A 292 3.56 22.46 -17.39
N GLN A 293 2.45 22.63 -16.67
CA GLN A 293 1.21 21.88 -16.91
C GLN A 293 0.71 22.05 -18.35
N ASP A 294 0.57 23.28 -18.84
CA ASP A 294 0.16 23.50 -20.23
C ASP A 294 1.25 23.02 -21.23
N MET A 295 2.52 22.95 -20.81
CA MET A 295 3.55 22.29 -21.63
C MET A 295 3.29 20.79 -21.74
N VAL A 296 2.98 20.11 -20.62
CA VAL A 296 2.55 18.70 -20.62
C VAL A 296 1.35 18.49 -21.54
N ASP A 297 0.34 19.36 -21.45
CA ASP A 297 -0.85 19.28 -22.31
C ASP A 297 -0.50 19.44 -23.80
N PHE A 298 0.45 20.32 -24.15
CA PHE A 298 0.97 20.42 -25.53
C PHE A 298 1.67 19.13 -25.99
N PHE A 299 2.46 18.49 -25.13
CA PHE A 299 3.15 17.25 -25.49
C PHE A 299 2.19 16.07 -25.58
N ALA A 300 1.17 16.00 -24.74
CA ALA A 300 0.08 15.05 -24.87
C ALA A 300 -0.64 15.24 -26.21
N TYR A 301 -1.02 16.48 -26.53
CA TYR A 301 -1.59 16.85 -27.83
C TYR A 301 -0.65 16.58 -29.00
N GLY A 302 0.66 16.57 -28.76
CA GLY A 302 1.67 16.32 -29.79
C GLY A 302 1.95 14.85 -30.05
N GLN A 303 1.44 13.92 -29.23
CA GLN A 303 1.67 12.49 -29.38
C GLN A 303 0.92 11.96 -30.60
N VAL A 304 1.59 11.14 -31.40
CA VAL A 304 0.98 10.55 -32.59
C VAL A 304 -0.01 9.47 -32.15
N ASP A 305 -1.27 9.58 -32.55
CA ASP A 305 -2.37 8.69 -32.16
C ASP A 305 -2.78 7.70 -33.26
N SER A 306 -2.09 7.72 -34.41
CA SER A 306 -2.50 6.97 -35.60
C SER A 306 -1.32 6.52 -36.47
N GLY A 307 -1.58 5.49 -37.28
CA GLY A 307 -0.60 4.93 -38.22
C GLY A 307 0.59 4.27 -37.54
N TRP A 308 1.70 4.18 -38.28
CA TRP A 308 2.91 3.45 -37.88
C TRP A 308 3.76 4.20 -36.85
N GLY A 309 3.53 5.51 -36.69
CA GLY A 309 4.17 6.34 -35.67
C GLY A 309 3.43 6.36 -34.34
N ARG A 310 2.27 5.69 -34.23
CA ARG A 310 1.40 5.78 -33.05
C ARG A 310 2.15 5.50 -31.74
N GLY A 311 1.90 6.33 -30.73
CA GLY A 311 2.52 6.31 -29.40
C GLY A 311 3.78 7.19 -29.26
N GLY A 312 4.43 7.58 -30.35
CA GLY A 312 5.66 8.38 -30.31
C GLY A 312 5.44 9.85 -30.60
N TRP A 313 6.56 10.58 -30.76
CA TRP A 313 6.56 11.99 -31.16
C TRP A 313 7.46 12.24 -32.37
N ARG A 314 7.04 13.16 -33.24
CA ARG A 314 7.89 13.77 -34.27
C ARG A 314 8.31 15.16 -33.85
N TYR A 315 9.22 15.78 -34.59
CA TYR A 315 9.65 17.19 -34.45
C TYR A 315 8.51 18.24 -34.38
N TYR A 316 7.30 17.87 -34.80
CA TYR A 316 6.09 18.70 -34.77
C TYR A 316 4.96 17.94 -34.08
N ALA A 317 4.08 18.67 -33.39
CA ALA A 317 2.85 18.10 -32.85
C ALA A 317 1.93 17.58 -33.98
N ASN A 318 1.17 16.51 -33.71
CA ASN A 318 0.18 15.93 -34.64
C ASN A 318 0.70 15.57 -36.02
N TYR A 319 1.90 15.01 -36.05
CA TYR A 319 2.45 14.42 -37.26
C TYR A 319 2.00 12.96 -37.42
N THR A 320 2.10 12.38 -38.62
CA THR A 320 1.68 11.00 -38.90
C THR A 320 2.77 9.94 -38.64
N GLU A 321 3.94 10.37 -38.18
CA GLU A 321 5.14 9.56 -38.02
C GLU A 321 5.82 9.91 -36.70
N SER A 322 6.63 9.00 -36.16
CA SER A 322 7.38 9.26 -34.93
C SER A 322 8.88 9.10 -35.12
N ASP A 323 9.65 9.72 -34.24
CA ASP A 323 11.11 9.64 -34.19
C ASP A 323 11.59 9.32 -32.77
N MET A 324 12.43 8.30 -32.61
CA MET A 324 12.97 7.99 -31.29
C MET A 324 13.90 9.09 -30.75
N SER A 325 14.63 9.82 -31.61
CA SER A 325 15.44 10.98 -31.18
C SER A 325 14.60 12.08 -30.55
N THR A 326 13.33 12.16 -30.93
CA THR A 326 12.42 13.20 -30.47
C THR A 326 11.60 12.72 -29.29
N SER A 327 11.08 11.49 -29.35
CA SER A 327 10.21 10.89 -28.32
C SER A 327 10.83 10.91 -26.92
N GLN A 328 12.16 10.85 -26.82
CA GLN A 328 12.88 10.93 -25.56
C GLN A 328 12.67 12.23 -24.77
N TRP A 329 12.44 13.36 -25.45
CA TRP A 329 12.45 14.68 -24.79
C TRP A 329 11.10 15.02 -24.16
N PRO A 330 9.95 14.78 -24.82
CA PRO A 330 8.65 14.79 -24.14
C PRO A 330 8.61 13.81 -22.97
N ALA A 331 9.11 12.58 -23.14
CA ALA A 331 9.17 11.59 -22.06
C ALA A 331 9.99 12.09 -20.86
N LEU A 332 11.21 12.56 -21.09
CA LEU A 332 12.08 13.14 -20.04
C LEU A 332 11.44 14.36 -19.38
N GLY A 333 10.89 15.28 -20.17
CA GLY A 333 10.31 16.52 -19.66
C GLY A 333 9.04 16.27 -18.86
N MET A 334 8.15 15.38 -19.31
CA MET A 334 6.93 15.02 -18.58
C MET A 334 7.28 14.29 -17.29
N LEU A 335 8.29 13.41 -17.33
CA LEU A 335 8.81 12.78 -16.13
C LEU A 335 9.34 13.80 -15.11
N ALA A 336 10.09 14.81 -15.57
CA ALA A 336 10.54 15.91 -14.72
C ALA A 336 9.37 16.76 -14.21
N ALA A 337 8.36 17.01 -15.05
CA ALA A 337 7.18 17.81 -14.73
C ALA A 337 6.36 17.18 -13.61
N GLU A 338 6.04 15.88 -13.70
CA GLU A 338 5.29 15.22 -12.64
C GLU A 338 6.08 15.14 -11.33
N ARG A 339 7.41 14.91 -11.41
CA ARG A 339 8.27 14.77 -10.23
C ARG A 339 8.53 16.10 -9.50
N ASN A 340 8.64 17.20 -10.24
CA ASN A 340 9.16 18.46 -9.69
C ASN A 340 8.17 19.63 -9.75
N MET A 341 7.09 19.48 -10.51
CA MET A 341 6.07 20.51 -10.74
C MET A 341 4.65 20.01 -10.44
N HIS A 342 4.52 18.76 -9.97
CA HIS A 342 3.24 18.08 -9.71
C HIS A 342 2.27 18.11 -10.89
N SER A 343 2.80 18.19 -12.12
CA SER A 343 1.97 18.22 -13.31
C SER A 343 1.27 16.88 -13.54
N ILE A 344 0.07 16.91 -14.09
CA ILE A 344 -0.72 15.73 -14.45
C ILE A 344 -0.44 15.39 -15.91
N VAL A 345 0.07 14.18 -16.16
CA VAL A 345 0.18 13.62 -17.51
C VAL A 345 -1.08 12.82 -17.82
N PRO A 346 -1.81 13.10 -18.92
CA PRO A 346 -2.96 12.29 -19.31
C PRO A 346 -2.63 10.81 -19.43
N ALA A 347 -3.47 9.94 -18.85
CA ALA A 347 -3.24 8.50 -18.80
C ALA A 347 -3.01 7.86 -20.19
N PHE A 348 -3.69 8.38 -21.23
CA PHE A 348 -3.55 7.85 -22.58
C PHE A 348 -2.11 7.99 -23.11
N VAL A 349 -1.36 9.01 -22.67
CA VAL A 349 0.01 9.25 -23.15
C VAL A 349 0.91 8.05 -22.88
N ARG A 350 0.77 7.48 -21.68
CA ARG A 350 1.48 6.25 -21.30
C ARG A 350 0.87 5.00 -21.90
N ALA A 351 -0.45 4.96 -22.08
CA ALA A 351 -1.10 3.80 -22.69
C ALA A 351 -0.70 3.63 -24.17
N GLU A 352 -0.45 4.74 -24.88
CA GLU A 352 -0.10 4.76 -26.30
C GLU A 352 1.38 4.48 -26.57
N LEU A 353 2.28 4.97 -25.71
CA LEU A 353 3.74 4.89 -25.91
C LEU A 353 4.28 3.45 -26.14
N PRO A 354 3.78 2.38 -25.49
CA PRO A 354 4.22 1.00 -25.77
C PRO A 354 4.07 0.59 -27.23
N ILE A 355 3.11 1.15 -27.97
CA ILE A 355 2.92 0.89 -29.41
C ILE A 355 4.16 1.35 -30.19
N TRP A 356 4.67 2.54 -29.88
CA TRP A 356 5.86 3.08 -30.51
C TRP A 356 7.13 2.33 -30.06
N MET A 357 7.22 1.99 -28.78
CA MET A 357 8.34 1.21 -28.25
C MET A 357 8.48 -0.14 -28.96
N ASN A 358 7.37 -0.87 -29.11
CA ASN A 358 7.35 -2.15 -29.85
C ASN A 358 7.65 -1.97 -31.34
N THR A 359 7.28 -0.83 -31.93
CA THR A 359 7.54 -0.55 -33.35
C THR A 359 8.99 -0.14 -33.61
N SER A 360 9.66 0.52 -32.66
CA SER A 360 10.97 1.15 -32.85
C SER A 360 12.14 0.32 -32.32
N GLN A 361 11.88 -0.65 -31.43
CA GLN A 361 12.90 -1.54 -30.89
C GLN A 361 13.03 -2.84 -31.70
N ASN A 362 14.26 -3.21 -32.03
CA ASN A 362 14.54 -4.47 -32.71
C ASN A 362 14.74 -5.61 -31.71
N LEU A 363 13.75 -6.48 -31.57
CA LEU A 363 13.85 -7.67 -30.70
C LEU A 363 14.19 -8.96 -31.48
N ALA A 364 14.46 -8.88 -32.78
CA ALA A 364 14.91 -10.04 -33.54
C ALA A 364 16.30 -10.51 -33.06
N ALA A 365 16.52 -11.82 -33.09
CA ALA A 365 17.81 -12.41 -32.73
C ALA A 365 18.92 -11.93 -33.68
N GLY A 366 20.10 -11.63 -33.13
CA GLY A 366 21.28 -11.19 -33.87
C GLY A 366 22.00 -10.01 -33.20
N ASN A 367 23.04 -9.48 -33.85
CA ASN A 367 23.90 -8.44 -33.28
C ASN A 367 23.12 -7.18 -32.84
N ASN A 368 22.05 -6.84 -33.59
CA ASN A 368 21.21 -5.67 -33.35
C ASN A 368 20.02 -5.93 -32.40
N HIS A 369 20.01 -7.05 -31.67
CA HIS A 369 18.95 -7.34 -30.69
C HIS A 369 18.90 -6.27 -29.59
N GLY A 370 17.71 -5.80 -29.22
CA GLY A 370 17.51 -4.73 -28.26
C GLY A 370 17.68 -3.31 -28.80
N ALA A 371 18.17 -3.13 -30.03
CA ALA A 371 18.51 -1.83 -30.58
C ALA A 371 17.28 -0.97 -30.90
N PHE A 372 17.28 0.29 -30.48
CA PHE A 372 16.32 1.29 -30.96
C PHE A 372 16.74 1.92 -32.29
N ALA A 373 15.80 1.98 -33.22
CA ALA A 373 15.92 2.73 -34.47
C ALA A 373 15.29 4.13 -34.36
N TYR A 374 15.67 5.05 -35.25
CA TYR A 374 15.01 6.38 -35.31
C TYR A 374 13.59 6.29 -35.89
N TYR A 375 13.38 5.36 -36.82
CA TYR A 375 12.12 5.06 -37.46
C TYR A 375 11.81 3.56 -37.29
N TYR A 376 10.76 3.01 -37.90
CA TYR A 376 10.54 1.58 -37.79
C TYR A 376 11.67 0.75 -38.47
N PRO A 377 12.08 -0.38 -37.88
CA PRO A 377 13.15 -1.29 -38.33
C PRO A 377 13.17 -1.67 -39.82
N GLY A 378 12.03 -1.67 -40.52
CA GLY A 378 11.96 -2.13 -41.91
C GLY A 378 12.23 -1.07 -42.98
N TYR A 379 12.23 0.23 -42.66
CA TYR A 379 12.40 1.32 -43.64
C TYR A 379 13.77 1.98 -43.57
N TYR A 380 14.36 2.06 -42.36
CA TYR A 380 15.66 2.71 -42.13
C TYR A 380 16.37 2.11 -40.89
N PRO A 381 16.84 0.84 -40.94
CA PRO A 381 17.44 0.09 -39.82
C PRO A 381 18.84 0.57 -39.44
N TYR A 382 19.02 1.85 -39.15
CA TYR A 382 20.28 2.37 -38.63
C TYR A 382 20.30 2.18 -37.11
N TYR A 383 20.75 1.01 -36.67
CA TYR A 383 21.00 0.73 -35.26
C TYR A 383 22.38 1.24 -34.86
N ASN A 384 22.44 2.06 -33.81
CA ASN A 384 23.72 2.44 -33.21
C ASN A 384 23.57 2.80 -31.74
N ILE A 385 24.70 2.80 -31.03
CA ILE A 385 24.75 2.94 -29.57
C ILE A 385 24.23 4.30 -29.07
N THR A 386 24.45 5.37 -29.84
CA THR A 386 24.07 6.74 -29.42
C THR A 386 22.56 6.97 -29.31
N LYS A 387 21.74 6.08 -29.87
CA LYS A 387 20.27 6.16 -29.84
C LYS A 387 19.64 5.41 -28.69
N GLN A 388 20.36 4.46 -28.08
CA GLN A 388 19.76 3.56 -27.10
C GLN A 388 19.22 4.31 -25.89
N GLY A 389 19.93 5.38 -25.51
CA GLY A 389 19.49 6.32 -24.48
C GLY A 389 18.08 6.84 -24.65
N ALA A 390 17.68 7.12 -25.90
CA ALA A 390 16.38 7.69 -26.24
C ALA A 390 15.21 6.70 -26.04
N GLY A 391 15.43 5.41 -26.27
CA GLY A 391 14.41 4.39 -25.99
C GLY A 391 14.33 4.04 -24.51
N LEU A 392 15.48 3.91 -23.83
CA LEU A 392 15.52 3.56 -22.41
C LEU A 392 14.87 4.64 -21.52
N ILE A 393 15.00 5.93 -21.86
CA ILE A 393 14.28 7.00 -21.15
C ILE A 393 12.77 6.97 -21.38
N CYS A 394 12.31 6.48 -22.54
CA CYS A 394 10.88 6.26 -22.76
C CYS A 394 10.36 5.09 -21.91
N TYR A 395 11.16 4.03 -21.71
CA TYR A 395 10.82 2.99 -20.73
C TYR A 395 10.82 3.55 -19.31
N GLU A 396 11.77 4.40 -18.92
CA GLU A 396 11.70 5.05 -17.60
C GLU A 396 10.38 5.80 -17.42
N PHE A 397 9.96 6.61 -18.40
CA PHE A 397 8.71 7.34 -18.31
C PHE A 397 7.47 6.43 -18.20
N LEU A 398 7.51 5.23 -18.77
CA LEU A 398 6.46 4.21 -18.62
C LEU A 398 6.41 3.62 -17.22
N TYR A 399 7.57 3.30 -16.63
CA TYR A 399 7.65 2.56 -15.37
C TYR A 399 7.74 3.46 -14.14
N LEU A 400 8.53 4.54 -14.19
CA LEU A 400 8.94 5.32 -13.02
C LEU A 400 8.20 6.66 -12.90
N SER A 401 6.89 6.67 -13.14
CA SER A 401 6.03 7.80 -12.76
C SER A 401 6.17 8.11 -11.26
N PRO A 402 5.88 9.35 -10.81
CA PRO A 402 5.90 9.65 -9.38
C PRO A 402 5.06 8.62 -8.62
N SER A 403 5.60 8.17 -7.50
CA SER A 403 4.95 7.20 -6.62
C SER A 403 4.57 7.95 -5.35
N ALA A 404 3.49 7.55 -4.68
CA ALA A 404 3.10 8.20 -3.44
C ALA A 404 4.07 7.85 -2.30
N THR A 405 4.73 6.69 -2.41
CA THR A 405 5.65 6.17 -1.40
C THR A 405 6.96 5.66 -2.00
N GLN A 406 7.99 5.54 -1.15
CA GLN A 406 9.27 4.92 -1.53
C GLN A 406 9.12 3.44 -1.93
N VAL A 407 8.21 2.70 -1.28
CA VAL A 407 7.98 1.27 -1.55
C VAL A 407 7.44 1.06 -2.97
N GLU A 408 6.49 1.88 -3.40
CA GLU A 408 5.96 1.85 -4.77
C GLU A 408 7.02 2.20 -5.81
N TYR A 409 7.87 3.19 -5.51
CA TYR A 409 8.97 3.56 -6.39
C TYR A 409 9.96 2.39 -6.55
N ASP A 410 10.33 1.72 -5.46
CA ASP A 410 11.24 0.58 -5.49
C ASP A 410 10.65 -0.60 -6.27
N ALA A 411 9.35 -0.86 -6.15
CA ALA A 411 8.66 -1.88 -6.93
C ALA A 411 8.65 -1.56 -8.43
N LYS A 412 8.36 -0.31 -8.80
CA LYS A 412 8.43 0.17 -10.19
C LYS A 412 9.85 0.11 -10.75
N LEU A 413 10.86 0.43 -9.94
CA LEU A 413 12.26 0.30 -10.32
C LEU A 413 12.65 -1.16 -10.55
N ALA A 414 12.23 -2.07 -9.67
CA ALA A 414 12.43 -3.50 -9.85
C ALA A 414 11.76 -4.01 -11.14
N ALA A 415 10.54 -3.57 -11.44
CA ALA A 415 9.82 -3.93 -12.67
C ALA A 415 10.51 -3.39 -13.93
N PHE A 416 10.99 -2.14 -13.91
CA PHE A 416 11.78 -1.55 -14.98
C PHE A 416 13.07 -2.35 -15.24
N LEU A 417 13.79 -2.71 -14.18
CA LEU A 417 15.01 -3.51 -14.28
C LEU A 417 14.72 -4.95 -14.71
N ALA A 418 13.56 -5.52 -14.39
CA ALA A 418 13.18 -6.86 -14.81
C ALA A 418 12.70 -6.96 -16.27
N ASP A 419 12.36 -5.84 -16.93
CA ASP A 419 11.84 -5.87 -18.30
C ASP A 419 12.91 -6.38 -19.29
N THR A 420 12.64 -7.53 -19.91
CA THR A 420 13.51 -8.16 -20.92
C THR A 420 13.89 -7.23 -22.08
N ARG A 421 13.05 -6.25 -22.42
CA ARG A 421 13.30 -5.26 -23.48
C ARG A 421 14.28 -4.18 -23.02
N VAL A 422 14.21 -3.79 -21.74
CA VAL A 422 15.19 -2.89 -21.11
C VAL A 422 16.55 -3.62 -21.04
N GLN A 423 16.55 -4.86 -20.59
CA GLN A 423 17.73 -5.72 -20.54
C GLN A 423 18.36 -5.94 -21.93
N ALA A 424 17.55 -6.17 -22.96
CA ALA A 424 18.02 -6.27 -24.35
C ALA A 424 18.69 -4.97 -24.84
N GLY A 425 18.11 -3.81 -24.50
CA GLY A 425 18.68 -2.51 -24.83
C GLY A 425 20.03 -2.25 -24.15
N ILE A 426 20.16 -2.62 -22.87
CA ILE A 426 21.43 -2.58 -22.12
C ILE A 426 22.47 -3.52 -22.75
N GLY A 427 22.06 -4.74 -23.12
CA GLY A 427 22.93 -5.68 -23.83
C GLY A 427 23.44 -5.12 -25.18
N PHE A 428 22.59 -4.40 -25.92
CA PHE A 428 23.05 -3.73 -27.15
C PHE A 428 24.12 -2.68 -26.88
N ILE A 429 23.97 -1.87 -25.82
CA ILE A 429 24.98 -0.87 -25.42
C ILE A 429 26.33 -1.55 -25.16
N TYR A 430 26.32 -2.69 -24.47
CA TYR A 430 27.54 -3.44 -24.16
C TYR A 430 28.24 -3.94 -25.44
N ARG A 431 27.53 -4.65 -26.33
CA ARG A 431 28.12 -5.21 -27.56
C ARG A 431 28.73 -4.15 -28.47
N HIS A 432 28.14 -2.96 -28.47
CA HIS A 432 28.52 -1.86 -29.35
C HIS A 432 29.35 -0.77 -28.64
N TRP A 433 29.81 -1.01 -27.41
CA TRP A 433 30.50 -0.01 -26.59
C TRP A 433 31.73 0.60 -27.28
N ASN A 434 32.48 -0.24 -27.99
CA ASN A 434 33.74 0.12 -28.64
C ASN A 434 33.63 0.27 -30.15
N ASP A 435 32.42 0.38 -30.68
CA ASP A 435 32.22 0.55 -32.11
C ASP A 435 33.00 1.79 -32.59
N THR A 436 33.84 1.58 -33.60
CA THR A 436 34.64 2.63 -34.21
C THR A 436 33.94 3.15 -35.47
N GLY A 437 33.89 4.46 -35.66
CA GLY A 437 33.23 5.08 -36.80
C GLY A 437 33.75 6.49 -37.07
N THR A 438 33.73 6.90 -38.34
CA THR A 438 34.13 8.25 -38.77
C THR A 438 32.99 8.87 -39.58
N GLY A 439 32.32 9.88 -39.02
CA GLY A 439 31.27 10.65 -39.72
C GLY A 439 29.85 10.48 -39.14
N TRP A 440 28.84 10.82 -39.94
CA TRP A 440 27.40 10.83 -39.61
C TRP A 440 26.81 9.48 -39.17
N ASP A 441 27.61 8.42 -39.05
CA ASP A 441 27.11 7.09 -38.75
C ASP A 441 26.73 6.90 -37.26
N TYR A 442 27.07 7.85 -36.38
CA TYR A 442 26.67 7.84 -34.96
C TYR A 442 26.95 6.48 -34.25
N THR A 443 27.91 5.71 -34.77
CA THR A 443 28.30 4.38 -34.26
C THR A 443 29.31 4.49 -33.13
N LYS A 444 30.11 5.56 -33.10
CA LYS A 444 31.09 5.83 -32.04
C LYS A 444 30.45 6.66 -30.92
N LEU A 445 30.48 6.12 -29.71
CA LEU A 445 30.01 6.78 -28.48
C LEU A 445 30.98 7.86 -28.00
N HIS A 446 32.26 7.52 -27.79
CA HIS A 446 33.26 8.46 -27.26
C HIS A 446 33.55 9.61 -28.23
N GLY A 447 33.33 10.83 -27.76
CA GLY A 447 33.50 12.05 -28.56
C GLY A 447 32.21 12.57 -29.19
N ASN A 448 31.07 11.91 -28.92
CA ASN A 448 29.73 12.32 -29.33
C ASN A 448 28.91 12.75 -28.11
N SER A 449 28.79 14.04 -27.85
CA SER A 449 28.10 14.54 -26.65
C SER A 449 26.61 14.17 -26.64
N TYR A 450 25.94 14.14 -27.80
CA TYR A 450 24.55 13.68 -27.90
C TYR A 450 24.39 12.22 -27.44
N GLY A 451 25.23 11.33 -27.97
CA GLY A 451 25.19 9.91 -27.64
C GLY A 451 25.63 9.62 -26.21
N MET A 452 26.65 10.32 -25.72
CA MET A 452 27.13 10.17 -24.35
C MET A 452 26.12 10.67 -23.33
N TYR A 453 25.48 11.82 -23.57
CA TYR A 453 24.41 12.30 -22.70
C TYR A 453 23.18 11.41 -22.82
N GLY A 454 22.76 11.02 -24.03
CA GLY A 454 21.68 10.06 -24.24
C GLY A 454 21.90 8.77 -23.43
N LEU A 455 23.11 8.22 -23.47
CA LEU A 455 23.49 7.07 -22.67
C LEU A 455 23.50 7.39 -21.17
N GLN A 456 24.09 8.50 -20.73
CA GLN A 456 24.12 8.88 -19.31
C GLN A 456 22.71 8.96 -18.74
N LYS A 457 21.74 9.49 -19.51
CA LYS A 457 20.33 9.51 -19.14
C LYS A 457 19.83 8.10 -18.84
N ALA A 458 20.01 7.18 -19.77
CA ALA A 458 19.60 5.80 -19.55
C ALA A 458 20.30 5.11 -18.38
N MET A 459 21.62 5.29 -18.25
CA MET A 459 22.45 4.50 -17.33
C MET A 459 22.42 4.99 -15.88
N ARG A 460 22.20 6.30 -15.64
CA ARG A 460 22.06 6.83 -14.27
C ARG A 460 20.74 6.44 -13.60
N ILE A 461 19.78 6.02 -14.40
CA ILE A 461 18.46 5.59 -13.97
C ILE A 461 18.42 4.08 -13.69
N THR A 462 19.32 3.30 -14.31
CA THR A 462 19.41 1.84 -14.17
C THR A 462 20.35 1.35 -13.05
N ASP A 463 20.89 2.21 -12.16
CA ASP A 463 22.07 1.83 -11.36
C ASP A 463 22.01 2.17 -9.86
N PRO A 464 21.90 1.13 -9.01
CA PRO A 464 22.66 1.12 -7.75
C PRO A 464 23.97 0.31 -7.81
N ALA A 465 24.02 -0.75 -8.62
CA ALA A 465 25.27 -1.32 -9.17
C ALA A 465 24.87 -2.22 -10.36
N MET A 466 25.13 -1.83 -11.61
CA MET A 466 24.93 -2.59 -12.87
C MET A 466 25.71 -3.93 -12.97
N ALA A 467 25.89 -4.65 -11.86
CA ALA A 467 26.71 -5.84 -11.70
C ALA A 467 25.98 -7.17 -12.02
N ASP A 468 24.64 -7.18 -12.08
CA ASP A 468 23.84 -8.41 -12.18
C ASP A 468 23.08 -8.58 -13.52
N VAL A 469 23.35 -7.75 -14.53
CA VAL A 469 22.77 -7.94 -15.87
C VAL A 469 23.49 -9.09 -16.57
N THR A 470 22.79 -10.20 -16.76
CA THR A 470 23.25 -11.32 -17.58
C THR A 470 22.89 -11.07 -19.03
N GLU A 471 23.90 -11.11 -19.91
CA GLU A 471 23.70 -11.00 -21.34
C GLU A 471 23.75 -12.38 -22.00
N PHE A 472 22.89 -12.61 -22.99
CA PHE A 472 22.97 -13.78 -23.85
C PHE A 472 23.87 -13.47 -25.05
N ASP A 473 25.03 -14.13 -25.16
CA ASP A 473 25.84 -14.08 -26.38
C ASP A 473 25.12 -14.88 -27.47
N TYR A 474 24.45 -14.19 -28.39
CA TYR A 474 23.72 -14.80 -29.50
C TYR A 474 24.63 -15.45 -30.55
N THR A 475 25.93 -15.15 -30.57
CA THR A 475 26.90 -15.78 -31.47
C THR A 475 27.46 -17.07 -30.89
N ALA A 476 27.58 -17.17 -29.56
CA ALA A 476 28.07 -18.35 -28.85
C ALA A 476 26.98 -19.21 -28.19
N GLY A 477 25.75 -18.69 -28.07
CA GLY A 477 24.61 -19.37 -27.43
C GLY A 477 24.72 -19.47 -25.91
N THR A 478 25.52 -18.61 -25.26
CA THR A 478 25.86 -18.70 -23.83
C THR A 478 25.46 -17.45 -23.06
N GLN A 479 24.87 -17.61 -21.88
CA GLN A 479 24.67 -16.51 -20.94
C GLN A 479 25.98 -16.17 -20.22
N THR A 480 26.32 -14.88 -20.14
CA THR A 480 27.47 -14.37 -19.40
C THR A 480 27.04 -13.29 -18.41
N ALA A 481 27.39 -13.45 -17.13
CA ALA A 481 27.28 -12.39 -16.13
C ALA A 481 28.41 -11.37 -16.36
N ASN A 482 28.06 -10.09 -16.53
CA ASN A 482 29.01 -9.06 -16.93
C ASN A 482 29.11 -7.94 -15.89
N THR A 483 30.33 -7.69 -15.39
CA THR A 483 30.65 -6.48 -14.63
C THR A 483 31.15 -5.40 -15.59
N PHE A 484 30.26 -4.48 -15.98
CA PHE A 484 30.54 -3.42 -16.94
C PHE A 484 30.50 -2.04 -16.27
N ASP A 485 31.66 -1.41 -16.07
CA ASP A 485 31.74 -0.03 -15.55
C ASP A 485 31.66 0.99 -16.69
N TRP A 486 30.43 1.39 -17.00
CA TRP A 486 30.14 2.34 -18.07
C TRP A 486 30.68 3.75 -17.82
N PHE A 487 31.03 4.10 -16.57
CA PHE A 487 31.33 5.48 -16.18
C PHE A 487 32.81 5.72 -15.87
N TYR A 488 33.45 4.87 -15.06
CA TYR A 488 34.79 5.12 -14.50
C TYR A 488 35.93 4.35 -15.17
N TRP A 489 35.65 3.35 -16.04
CA TRP A 489 36.67 2.45 -16.59
C TRP A 489 37.93 3.19 -17.13
N PRO A 490 39.15 2.93 -16.57
CA PRO A 490 40.30 3.85 -16.65
C PRO A 490 41.19 3.73 -17.91
N GLU A 491 42.21 4.60 -17.98
CA GLU A 491 43.18 4.75 -19.08
C GLU A 491 43.89 3.46 -19.52
N GLY A 492 44.15 3.34 -20.82
CA GLY A 492 44.97 2.27 -21.41
C GLY A 492 44.25 0.93 -21.59
N GLN A 493 43.00 0.82 -21.15
CA GLN A 493 42.11 -0.29 -21.46
C GLN A 493 41.35 -0.01 -22.77
N ALA A 494 40.97 -1.06 -23.49
CA ALA A 494 40.24 -0.94 -24.76
C ALA A 494 38.84 -0.28 -24.62
N ASN A 495 38.28 -0.22 -23.41
CA ASN A 495 36.86 0.10 -23.14
C ASN A 495 36.69 1.25 -22.12
N GLN A 496 37.13 2.47 -22.42
CA GLN A 496 37.06 3.59 -21.44
C GLN A 496 35.61 3.94 -21.03
N GLY A 497 35.39 4.32 -19.76
CA GLY A 497 34.10 4.80 -19.26
C GLY A 497 33.80 6.23 -19.73
N ILE A 498 32.53 6.59 -19.91
CA ILE A 498 32.16 7.91 -20.45
C ILE A 498 32.44 9.08 -19.49
N GLY A 499 32.45 8.83 -18.18
CA GLY A 499 32.84 9.81 -17.16
C GLY A 499 34.35 10.07 -17.19
N TYR A 500 35.16 9.00 -17.19
CA TYR A 500 36.61 9.10 -17.35
C TYR A 500 36.99 9.83 -18.65
N TYR A 501 36.43 9.40 -19.78
CA TYR A 501 36.70 10.00 -21.09
C TYR A 501 36.37 11.49 -21.10
N THR A 502 35.24 11.89 -20.51
CA THR A 502 34.84 13.31 -20.45
C THR A 502 35.83 14.14 -19.63
N VAL A 503 36.30 13.66 -18.49
CA VAL A 503 37.29 14.37 -17.68
C VAL A 503 38.61 14.58 -18.43
N VAL A 504 39.13 13.56 -19.12
CA VAL A 504 40.46 13.64 -19.76
C VAL A 504 40.46 14.35 -21.12
N THR A 505 39.28 14.65 -21.67
CA THR A 505 39.11 15.36 -22.95
C THR A 505 38.68 16.81 -22.81
N GLN A 506 38.55 17.33 -21.58
CA GLN A 506 38.24 18.73 -21.36
C GLN A 506 39.38 19.63 -21.86
N GLN A 507 39.03 20.72 -22.55
CA GLN A 507 39.98 21.71 -23.02
C GLN A 507 40.51 22.57 -21.87
N GLY A 508 41.67 23.21 -22.07
CA GLY A 508 42.31 24.02 -21.03
C GLY A 508 41.54 25.27 -20.58
N ASP A 509 40.52 25.69 -21.35
CA ASP A 509 39.60 26.78 -21.00
C ASP A 509 38.33 26.31 -20.27
N GLY A 510 38.17 25.00 -20.05
CA GLY A 510 37.02 24.38 -19.41
C GLY A 510 35.95 23.86 -20.35
N SER A 511 36.05 24.10 -21.66
CA SER A 511 35.06 23.66 -22.66
C SER A 511 35.26 22.22 -23.12
N TRP A 512 34.26 21.71 -23.84
CA TRP A 512 34.34 20.52 -24.67
C TRP A 512 33.83 20.80 -26.07
N ASP A 513 34.41 20.11 -27.05
CA ASP A 513 33.95 20.06 -28.43
C ASP A 513 33.50 18.63 -28.81
N ASP A 514 32.71 18.53 -29.88
CA ASP A 514 32.37 17.25 -30.50
C ASP A 514 33.30 16.94 -31.68
N THR A 515 33.86 15.73 -31.67
CA THR A 515 34.89 15.31 -32.65
C THR A 515 34.31 14.60 -33.88
N ILE A 516 32.98 14.52 -34.04
CA ILE A 516 32.33 13.70 -35.07
C ILE A 516 31.46 14.54 -36.02
N GLY A 517 32.00 14.82 -37.21
CA GLY A 517 31.25 15.23 -38.41
C GLY A 517 31.24 16.74 -38.73
N PRO A 518 30.84 17.13 -39.96
CA PRO A 518 30.88 18.52 -40.45
C PRO A 518 29.88 19.47 -39.76
N ASN A 519 29.03 18.94 -38.87
CA ASN A 519 28.11 19.68 -38.00
C ASN A 519 28.46 19.41 -36.54
N ALA A 520 29.74 19.60 -36.17
CA ALA A 520 30.21 19.54 -34.79
C ALA A 520 29.22 20.27 -33.89
N VAL A 521 28.73 19.59 -32.85
CA VAL A 521 27.95 20.24 -31.82
C VAL A 521 28.84 21.34 -31.23
N TYR A 522 28.34 22.56 -31.31
CA TYR A 522 29.07 23.76 -30.94
C TYR A 522 29.42 23.77 -29.46
N ASP A 523 30.55 24.39 -29.13
CA ASP A 523 31.20 24.34 -27.82
C ASP A 523 30.21 24.58 -26.65
N GLU A 524 29.20 25.45 -26.80
CA GLU A 524 28.19 25.67 -25.75
C GLU A 524 27.30 24.45 -25.48
N PHE A 525 26.83 23.79 -26.54
CA PHE A 525 25.92 22.66 -26.41
C PHE A 525 26.67 21.39 -26.00
N ALA A 526 27.87 21.19 -26.53
CA ALA A 526 28.76 20.11 -26.12
C ALA A 526 29.18 20.28 -24.65
N THR A 527 29.60 21.48 -24.24
CA THR A 527 30.00 21.76 -22.86
C THR A 527 28.85 21.52 -21.87
N ALA A 528 27.63 22.02 -22.17
CA ALA A 528 26.47 21.78 -21.32
C ALA A 528 26.21 20.27 -21.15
N TRP A 529 26.12 19.51 -22.24
CA TRP A 529 25.89 18.06 -22.17
C TRP A 529 27.04 17.28 -21.54
N ARG A 530 28.28 17.74 -21.64
CA ARG A 530 29.42 17.11 -20.97
C ARG A 530 29.40 17.32 -19.46
N ILE A 531 28.94 18.48 -18.99
CA ILE A 531 28.64 18.70 -17.58
C ILE A 531 27.50 17.77 -17.12
N LEU A 532 26.43 17.63 -17.91
CA LEU A 532 25.34 16.71 -17.61
C LEU A 532 25.80 15.24 -17.61
N VAL A 533 26.71 14.85 -18.52
CA VAL A 533 27.33 13.51 -18.49
C VAL A 533 28.09 13.28 -17.19
N LEU A 534 28.85 14.27 -16.71
CA LEU A 534 29.56 14.17 -15.43
C LEU A 534 28.62 14.25 -14.21
N SER A 535 27.37 14.68 -14.41
CA SER A 535 26.41 14.83 -13.33
C SER A 535 25.96 13.46 -12.82
N PRO A 536 25.80 13.30 -11.49
CA PRO A 536 25.37 12.05 -10.89
C PRO A 536 23.87 11.75 -11.13
N ARG A 537 23.12 12.72 -11.65
CA ARG A 537 21.67 12.68 -11.87
C ARG A 537 21.33 13.24 -13.26
N VAL A 538 20.10 12.96 -13.70
CA VAL A 538 19.59 13.29 -15.04
C VAL A 538 18.62 14.45 -15.00
N THR A 539 17.82 14.55 -13.94
CA THR A 539 16.99 15.71 -13.58
C THR A 539 17.22 16.03 -12.11
N LEU A 540 16.96 17.28 -11.69
CA LEU A 540 16.87 17.57 -10.27
C LEU A 540 15.67 16.80 -9.74
N ARG A 541 15.85 16.09 -8.62
CA ARG A 541 14.79 15.35 -7.94
C ARG A 541 14.64 16.01 -6.58
N PRO A 542 13.61 16.83 -6.34
CA PRO A 542 13.42 17.43 -5.04
C PRO A 542 13.05 16.34 -4.03
N PRO A 543 13.19 16.65 -2.73
CA PRO A 543 12.46 15.89 -1.74
C PRO A 543 10.95 15.99 -2.00
N VAL A 544 10.17 15.11 -1.39
CA VAL A 544 8.71 15.15 -1.42
C VAL A 544 8.27 15.45 0.00
N ALA A 545 7.67 16.61 0.21
CA ALA A 545 7.05 16.99 1.45
C ALA A 545 5.71 16.26 1.58
N VAL A 546 5.49 15.62 2.73
CA VAL A 546 4.20 15.03 3.07
C VAL A 546 3.95 15.30 4.55
N VAL A 547 2.83 15.97 4.84
CA VAL A 547 2.30 16.08 6.19
C VAL A 547 1.48 14.81 6.45
N CYS A 548 2.06 13.87 7.20
CA CYS A 548 1.48 12.55 7.49
C CYS A 548 0.08 12.61 8.04
N ASN A 549 -0.15 13.60 8.91
CA ASN A 549 -1.38 13.78 9.64
C ASN A 549 -2.23 14.89 9.02
N CYS A 550 -2.08 15.14 7.70
CA CYS A 550 -2.89 16.14 7.03
C CYS A 550 -4.35 15.71 6.84
N ASP A 551 -4.65 14.44 7.10
CA ASP A 551 -6.00 13.94 7.36
C ASP A 551 -6.60 14.49 8.66
N LYS A 552 -5.77 15.07 9.56
CA LYS A 552 -6.21 15.59 10.86
C LYS A 552 -6.48 17.10 10.83
N GLN A 553 -7.56 17.54 10.16
CA GLN A 553 -7.73 18.96 9.83
C GLN A 553 -8.60 19.76 10.81
N GLU A 554 -9.43 19.12 11.63
CA GLU A 554 -10.40 19.81 12.48
C GLU A 554 -9.92 19.96 13.94
N TYR A 555 -9.94 21.17 14.50
CA TYR A 555 -9.48 21.41 15.88
C TYR A 555 -10.34 22.43 16.64
N ASN A 556 -10.42 22.22 17.95
CA ASN A 556 -11.03 23.15 18.88
C ASN A 556 -10.25 24.47 19.01
N LEU A 557 -10.98 25.53 19.37
CA LEU A 557 -10.37 26.82 19.67
C LEU A 557 -9.32 26.70 20.78
N ASN A 558 -8.13 27.20 20.48
CA ASN A 558 -6.95 27.15 21.33
C ASN A 558 -6.44 25.74 21.68
N GLN A 559 -6.85 24.70 20.93
CA GLN A 559 -6.31 23.36 21.09
C GLN A 559 -4.88 23.31 20.57
N THR A 560 -3.96 22.73 21.34
CA THR A 560 -2.60 22.47 20.86
C THR A 560 -2.65 21.51 19.67
N ILE A 561 -2.12 21.93 18.51
CA ILE A 561 -2.10 21.14 17.28
C ILE A 561 -0.72 20.49 17.13
N GLN A 562 -0.71 19.18 16.83
CA GLN A 562 0.51 18.42 16.54
C GLN A 562 0.57 18.14 15.03
N LEU A 563 1.75 18.26 14.44
CA LEU A 563 2.01 18.11 13.02
C LEU A 563 3.15 17.10 12.83
N ASP A 564 3.03 16.22 11.84
CA ASP A 564 3.98 15.15 11.55
C ASP A 564 4.37 15.15 10.06
N GLY A 565 5.65 15.34 9.78
CA GLY A 565 6.24 15.32 8.46
C GLY A 565 6.94 14.01 8.11
N SER A 566 6.87 12.98 8.95
CA SER A 566 7.67 11.74 8.82
C SER A 566 7.43 10.93 7.54
N CYS A 567 6.34 11.23 6.82
CA CYS A 567 5.95 10.64 5.55
C CYS A 567 6.65 11.30 4.37
N SER A 568 7.33 12.42 4.61
CA SER A 568 8.19 13.06 3.62
C SER A 568 9.35 12.13 3.28
N TYR A 569 9.75 12.10 2.01
CA TYR A 569 10.84 11.23 1.55
C TYR A 569 11.60 11.90 0.41
N HIS A 570 12.65 11.25 -0.09
CA HIS A 570 13.37 11.73 -1.26
C HIS A 570 13.26 10.73 -2.40
N THR A 571 12.90 11.20 -3.60
CA THR A 571 12.77 10.34 -4.81
C THR A 571 14.12 9.89 -5.41
N ASP A 572 15.22 10.11 -4.69
CA ASP A 572 16.58 9.68 -5.02
C ASP A 572 17.09 8.93 -3.80
N VAL A 573 17.23 7.62 -3.94
CA VAL A 573 17.64 6.72 -2.85
C VAL A 573 19.04 7.02 -2.28
N LYS A 574 19.81 7.88 -2.94
CA LYS A 574 21.12 8.35 -2.46
C LYS A 574 21.04 9.65 -1.65
N ARG A 575 19.83 10.15 -1.40
CA ARG A 575 19.55 11.42 -0.71
C ARG A 575 18.69 11.19 0.51
N SER A 576 18.95 11.97 1.55
CA SER A 576 18.18 12.00 2.79
C SER A 576 17.56 13.37 2.99
N LEU A 577 16.46 13.45 3.74
CA LEU A 577 15.92 14.71 4.22
C LEU A 577 16.70 15.16 5.45
N VAL A 578 17.17 16.41 5.47
CA VAL A 578 18.02 16.95 6.55
C VAL A 578 17.34 18.06 7.34
N GLN A 579 16.29 18.66 6.79
CA GLN A 579 15.55 19.74 7.45
C GLN A 579 14.06 19.63 7.17
N TYR A 580 13.28 20.02 8.18
CA TYR A 580 11.83 20.11 8.17
C TYR A 580 11.50 21.45 8.84
N GLU A 581 10.77 22.31 8.14
CA GLU A 581 10.36 23.63 8.59
C GLU A 581 8.85 23.75 8.43
N TRP A 582 8.19 24.40 9.37
CA TRP A 582 6.75 24.54 9.41
C TRP A 582 6.37 26.01 9.44
N ASP A 583 5.41 26.39 8.62
CA ASP A 583 4.77 27.69 8.58
C ASP A 583 3.31 27.50 8.97
N PHE A 584 2.90 28.11 10.07
CA PHE A 584 1.59 27.90 10.69
C PHE A 584 0.53 28.86 10.17
N ASP A 585 0.83 29.85 9.34
CA ASP A 585 -0.17 30.76 8.81
C ASP A 585 -0.04 31.02 7.31
N TYR A 586 0.54 30.05 6.60
CA TYR A 586 0.96 30.07 5.20
C TYR A 586 0.05 30.92 4.32
N ASP A 587 0.42 32.18 4.15
CA ASP A 587 -0.37 33.18 3.44
C ASP A 587 -0.04 33.26 1.93
N GLY A 588 0.66 32.24 1.44
CA GLY A 588 1.33 32.22 0.14
C GLY A 588 2.81 32.62 0.20
N THR A 589 3.30 33.08 1.34
CA THR A 589 4.73 33.34 1.61
C THR A 589 5.22 32.43 2.73
N PHE A 590 6.24 31.60 2.48
CA PHE A 590 6.73 30.66 3.49
C PHE A 590 7.60 31.36 4.55
N VAL A 591 7.15 31.41 5.80
CA VAL A 591 7.89 31.89 6.97
C VAL A 591 7.91 30.79 8.03
N ALA A 592 9.09 30.23 8.32
CA ALA A 592 9.19 29.14 9.28
C ALA A 592 8.90 29.63 10.72
N ASP A 593 7.85 29.08 11.33
CA ASP A 593 7.48 29.24 12.74
C ASP A 593 8.10 28.14 13.62
N ALA A 594 8.27 26.94 13.07
CA ALA A 594 8.85 25.80 13.77
C ALA A 594 9.76 24.96 12.85
N SER A 595 10.54 24.07 13.46
CA SER A 595 11.44 23.15 12.76
C SER A 595 11.48 21.79 13.45
N GLY A 596 11.60 20.72 12.67
CA GLY A 596 11.60 19.35 13.16
C GLY A 596 10.70 18.45 12.32
N ILE A 597 10.99 17.14 12.32
CA ILE A 597 10.15 16.15 11.62
C ILE A 597 8.70 16.28 12.10
N THR A 598 8.50 16.54 13.40
CA THR A 598 7.22 16.95 13.96
C THR A 598 7.28 18.41 14.41
N ALA A 599 6.12 19.07 14.45
CA ALA A 599 5.95 20.41 15.01
C ALA A 599 4.67 20.54 15.82
N GLU A 600 4.62 21.55 16.69
CA GLU A 600 3.48 21.82 17.56
C GLU A 600 3.09 23.30 17.45
N ILE A 601 1.79 23.59 17.34
CA ILE A 601 1.21 24.93 17.48
C ILE A 601 0.66 25.05 18.91
N PRO A 602 1.43 25.63 19.86
CA PRO A 602 1.05 25.58 21.27
C PRO A 602 -0.14 26.47 21.54
N GLY A 603 -1.24 25.89 22.03
CA GLY A 603 -2.48 26.61 22.28
C GLY A 603 -3.23 27.06 21.03
N GLY A 604 -2.95 26.47 19.86
CA GLY A 604 -3.77 26.54 18.64
C GLY A 604 -4.14 27.94 18.12
N TYR A 605 -5.26 28.01 17.42
CA TYR A 605 -5.83 29.26 16.92
C TYR A 605 -7.01 29.70 17.79
N ALA A 606 -7.05 30.99 18.13
CA ALA A 606 -8.04 31.56 19.04
C ALA A 606 -9.32 32.04 18.33
N VAL A 607 -9.36 31.99 17.00
CA VAL A 607 -10.48 32.47 16.18
C VAL A 607 -10.91 31.33 15.26
N PRO A 608 -12.22 31.11 15.05
CA PRO A 608 -12.65 30.11 14.08
C PRO A 608 -12.24 30.48 12.65
N GLY A 609 -11.77 29.51 11.87
CA GLY A 609 -11.40 29.66 10.47
C GLY A 609 -10.53 28.51 9.95
N ILE A 610 -10.32 28.49 8.63
CA ILE A 610 -9.41 27.57 7.97
C ILE A 610 -8.03 28.24 7.86
N TYR A 611 -7.02 27.55 8.38
CA TYR A 611 -5.63 27.99 8.49
C TYR A 611 -4.75 27.10 7.61
N PRO A 612 -4.23 27.59 6.49
CA PRO A 612 -3.23 26.85 5.72
C PRO A 612 -1.92 26.76 6.52
N VAL A 613 -1.43 25.55 6.71
CA VAL A 613 -0.14 25.23 7.34
C VAL A 613 0.74 24.56 6.30
N ALA A 614 1.96 25.03 6.15
CA ALA A 614 2.89 24.49 5.17
C ALA A 614 4.08 23.79 5.86
N LEU A 615 4.39 22.58 5.40
CA LEU A 615 5.64 21.88 5.70
C LEU A 615 6.59 22.07 4.53
N ARG A 616 7.76 22.67 4.79
CA ARG A 616 8.89 22.66 3.88
C ARG A 616 9.92 21.63 4.32
N VAL A 617 10.23 20.66 3.47
CA VAL A 617 11.34 19.73 3.71
C VAL A 617 12.52 20.08 2.82
N THR A 618 13.73 19.86 3.32
CA THR A 618 14.99 20.15 2.62
C THR A 618 15.85 18.90 2.56
N ASP A 619 16.40 18.60 1.38
CA ASP A 619 17.27 17.45 1.18
C ASP A 619 18.74 17.69 1.62
N ASP A 620 19.52 16.60 1.68
CA ASP A 620 20.95 16.62 1.96
C ASP A 620 21.82 17.09 0.79
N THR A 621 21.23 17.71 -0.25
CA THR A 621 22.02 18.19 -1.38
C THR A 621 23.03 19.20 -0.84
N PRO A 622 24.36 18.93 -0.93
CA PRO A 622 25.36 19.64 -0.14
C PRO A 622 25.43 21.16 -0.37
N SER A 623 24.71 21.68 -1.37
CA SER A 623 24.61 23.08 -1.73
C SER A 623 23.56 23.25 -2.85
N GLY A 624 22.62 24.18 -2.68
CA GLY A 624 21.39 24.21 -3.48
C GLY A 624 20.42 23.11 -3.04
N ALA A 625 20.29 22.93 -1.73
CA ALA A 625 19.37 21.99 -1.12
C ALA A 625 17.96 22.24 -1.67
N LEU A 626 17.40 21.21 -2.27
CA LEU A 626 16.07 21.32 -2.85
C LEU A 626 15.08 21.25 -1.72
N THR A 627 14.05 22.08 -1.85
CA THR A 627 12.93 22.06 -0.93
C THR A 627 11.67 21.70 -1.64
N ASP A 628 10.79 21.00 -0.95
CA ASP A 628 9.42 20.82 -1.36
C ASP A 628 8.50 21.32 -0.26
N ILE A 629 7.31 21.79 -0.64
CA ILE A 629 6.32 22.34 0.29
C ILE A 629 5.02 21.54 0.14
N ALA A 630 4.62 20.89 1.23
CA ALA A 630 3.27 20.37 1.38
C ALA A 630 2.44 21.40 2.14
N ILE A 631 1.22 21.67 1.65
CA ILE A 631 0.26 22.53 2.34
C ILE A 631 -0.84 21.64 2.89
N CYS A 632 -1.18 21.87 4.14
CA CYS A 632 -2.28 21.25 4.85
C CYS A 632 -3.25 22.32 5.35
N GLU A 633 -4.54 22.17 5.12
CA GLU A 633 -5.54 23.10 5.67
C GLU A 633 -5.99 22.63 7.05
N ILE A 634 -5.96 23.52 8.04
CA ILE A 634 -6.40 23.27 9.40
C ILE A 634 -7.68 24.06 9.64
N ASP A 635 -8.82 23.40 9.71
CA ASP A 635 -10.07 23.99 10.14
C ASP A 635 -10.13 24.08 11.67
N VAL A 636 -10.32 25.29 12.19
CA VAL A 636 -10.54 25.52 13.61
C VAL A 636 -11.93 26.08 13.81
N HIS A 637 -12.74 25.43 14.64
CA HIS A 637 -14.03 25.98 15.04
C HIS A 637 -14.43 25.56 16.46
N GLU A 638 -15.58 26.04 16.91
CA GLU A 638 -16.16 25.60 18.18
C GLU A 638 -16.78 24.20 18.00
N PRO A 639 -16.70 23.32 19.00
CA PRO A 639 -17.28 21.98 18.94
C PRO A 639 -18.82 22.05 18.83
N PRO A 640 -19.48 21.00 18.31
CA PRO A 640 -18.90 19.70 17.99
C PRO A 640 -18.26 19.60 16.59
N HIS A 641 -17.16 18.86 16.49
CA HIS A 641 -16.51 18.42 15.26
C HIS A 641 -16.97 17.01 14.88
N CYS A 642 -16.70 16.58 13.65
CA CYS A 642 -16.93 15.19 13.27
C CYS A 642 -15.66 14.37 13.49
N PRO A 643 -15.79 13.07 13.82
CA PRO A 643 -14.62 12.22 13.92
C PRO A 643 -14.09 11.95 12.52
N HIS A 644 -12.84 11.50 12.42
CA HIS A 644 -12.24 11.13 11.15
C HIS A 644 -11.89 9.63 11.12
N ALA A 645 -12.32 8.96 10.06
CA ALA A 645 -12.06 7.55 9.80
C ALA A 645 -10.74 7.35 9.03
N TYR A 646 -9.94 6.35 9.43
CA TYR A 646 -8.76 5.92 8.66
C TYR A 646 -8.70 4.38 8.59
N ALA A 647 -8.98 3.80 7.43
CA ALA A 647 -9.16 2.37 7.20
C ALA A 647 -7.86 1.60 6.89
N GLY A 648 -6.70 2.25 6.77
CA GLY A 648 -5.44 1.56 6.49
C GLY A 648 -5.43 0.77 5.16
N GLY A 649 -4.57 -0.26 5.07
CA GLY A 649 -4.45 -1.13 3.87
C GLY A 649 -3.49 -0.61 2.77
N PRO A 650 -3.50 -1.21 1.56
CA PRO A 650 -4.33 -2.36 1.13
C PRO A 650 -3.97 -3.67 1.86
N TYR A 651 -4.95 -4.57 1.99
CA TYR A 651 -4.82 -5.82 2.74
C TYR A 651 -4.73 -7.04 1.82
N VAL A 652 -3.87 -8.01 2.16
CA VAL A 652 -3.71 -9.27 1.41
C VAL A 652 -3.70 -10.46 2.38
N GLY A 653 -4.42 -11.52 2.03
CA GLY A 653 -4.52 -12.75 2.82
C GLY A 653 -4.85 -13.99 1.99
N PHE A 654 -5.01 -15.11 2.68
CA PHE A 654 -5.46 -16.39 2.12
C PHE A 654 -6.69 -16.87 2.88
N VAL A 655 -7.53 -17.68 2.22
CA VAL A 655 -8.71 -18.30 2.84
C VAL A 655 -8.32 -19.00 4.15
N GLY A 656 -9.11 -18.81 5.21
CA GLY A 656 -8.90 -19.42 6.52
C GLY A 656 -7.78 -18.81 7.38
N THR A 657 -7.04 -17.81 6.88
CA THR A 657 -6.01 -17.09 7.67
C THR A 657 -6.54 -15.75 8.19
N PRO A 658 -6.34 -15.39 9.47
CA PRO A 658 -6.74 -14.09 9.99
C PRO A 658 -5.97 -12.93 9.34
N VAL A 659 -6.68 -11.95 8.79
CA VAL A 659 -6.16 -10.65 8.35
C VAL A 659 -6.43 -9.64 9.47
N GLN A 660 -5.40 -8.87 9.85
CA GLN A 660 -5.51 -7.86 10.90
C GLN A 660 -5.69 -6.46 10.29
N PHE A 661 -6.79 -5.79 10.66
CA PHE A 661 -7.12 -4.43 10.26
C PHE A 661 -6.56 -3.41 11.25
N ASP A 662 -6.38 -2.17 10.79
CA ASP A 662 -5.76 -1.11 11.62
C ASP A 662 -6.40 0.26 11.38
N ALA A 663 -7.35 0.59 12.25
CA ALA A 663 -8.02 1.88 12.39
C ALA A 663 -7.43 2.75 13.49
N THR A 664 -6.26 2.40 14.06
CA THR A 664 -5.65 3.17 15.18
C THR A 664 -5.27 4.61 14.84
N ARG A 665 -5.26 4.96 13.55
CA ARG A 665 -5.04 6.33 13.08
C ARG A 665 -6.30 7.19 13.05
N SER A 666 -7.50 6.58 13.14
CA SER A 666 -8.77 7.28 13.30
C SER A 666 -8.76 8.11 14.57
N TRP A 667 -9.43 9.26 14.57
CA TRP A 667 -9.32 10.22 15.67
C TRP A 667 -10.52 11.16 15.71
N ASP A 668 -10.74 11.76 16.88
CA ASP A 668 -11.84 12.68 17.15
C ASP A 668 -11.26 14.00 17.68
N PRO A 669 -11.55 15.15 17.04
CA PRO A 669 -11.08 16.47 17.50
C PRO A 669 -11.51 16.84 18.93
N ASP A 670 -12.65 16.32 19.40
CA ASP A 670 -13.33 16.73 20.63
C ASP A 670 -12.98 15.90 21.87
N ALA A 671 -12.22 14.81 21.68
CA ALA A 671 -11.90 13.83 22.72
C ALA A 671 -11.19 14.39 23.98
N ALA A 672 -10.71 15.64 23.97
CA ALA A 672 -9.99 16.25 25.07
C ALA A 672 -10.84 17.16 26.00
N GLU A 673 -12.05 17.59 25.60
CA GLU A 673 -12.81 18.65 26.32
C GLU A 673 -13.84 18.13 27.36
N PHE A 674 -14.10 16.82 27.43
CA PHE A 674 -15.13 16.22 28.29
C PHE A 674 -14.64 15.22 29.36
N PRO A 675 -13.72 15.58 30.29
CA PRO A 675 -13.04 14.63 31.21
C PRO A 675 -13.89 14.10 32.39
N TYR A 676 -15.22 13.99 32.26
CA TYR A 676 -16.07 13.38 33.28
C TYR A 676 -16.39 11.93 32.90
N LEU A 677 -15.47 10.99 33.19
CA LEU A 677 -15.72 9.69 33.85
C LEU A 677 -14.59 8.63 33.72
N GLY A 678 -13.41 8.94 33.18
CA GLY A 678 -12.20 8.16 33.49
C GLY A 678 -12.04 6.81 32.78
N ASP A 679 -12.23 6.78 31.46
CA ASP A 679 -11.74 5.75 30.54
C ASP A 679 -10.89 6.43 29.44
N PRO A 680 -9.73 5.91 28.97
CA PRO A 680 -8.81 6.67 28.09
C PRO A 680 -9.27 6.83 26.62
N LEU A 681 -10.54 6.55 26.29
CA LEU A 681 -11.10 6.65 24.94
C LEU A 681 -12.55 7.16 25.03
N GLU A 682 -12.75 8.46 25.21
CA GLU A 682 -14.08 9.09 25.31
C GLU A 682 -14.67 9.37 23.90
N PHE A 683 -15.36 8.34 23.36
CA PHE A 683 -16.63 8.35 22.58
C PHE A 683 -16.70 8.49 21.03
N SER A 684 -15.86 7.76 20.27
CA SER A 684 -16.16 7.42 18.85
C SER A 684 -16.43 5.91 18.63
N LEU A 685 -17.54 5.54 18.00
CA LEU A 685 -17.87 4.16 17.59
C LEU A 685 -17.15 3.82 16.27
N ILE A 686 -16.34 2.75 16.25
CA ILE A 686 -15.52 2.32 15.10
C ILE A 686 -16.01 0.97 14.57
N GLU A 687 -16.41 0.94 13.31
CA GLU A 687 -17.11 -0.18 12.66
C GLU A 687 -16.53 -0.39 11.26
N TRP A 688 -16.28 -1.62 10.85
CA TRP A 688 -15.75 -1.97 9.54
C TRP A 688 -16.84 -2.64 8.72
N ASP A 689 -16.97 -2.29 7.45
CA ASP A 689 -17.83 -2.91 6.43
C ASP A 689 -16.96 -3.81 5.53
N LEU A 690 -16.83 -5.11 5.80
CA LEU A 690 -15.84 -5.95 5.08
C LEU A 690 -16.38 -6.63 3.81
N ASP A 691 -17.66 -6.48 3.48
CA ASP A 691 -18.23 -6.92 2.20
C ASP A 691 -18.73 -5.76 1.31
N ASN A 692 -18.63 -4.53 1.80
CA ASN A 692 -18.96 -3.27 1.14
C ASN A 692 -20.41 -3.25 0.63
N ASP A 693 -21.32 -3.78 1.45
CA ASP A 693 -22.76 -3.73 1.20
C ASP A 693 -23.38 -2.36 1.58
N GLY A 694 -22.60 -1.51 2.25
CA GLY A 694 -22.97 -0.16 2.67
C GLY A 694 -23.74 -0.10 3.98
N LEU A 695 -23.84 -1.23 4.69
CA LEU A 695 -24.26 -1.33 6.08
C LEU A 695 -23.00 -1.45 6.95
N PHE A 696 -23.05 -0.83 8.11
CA PHE A 696 -21.96 -0.84 9.07
C PHE A 696 -22.60 -1.18 10.42
N GLY A 697 -21.98 -2.09 11.16
CA GLY A 697 -22.41 -2.38 12.53
C GLY A 697 -22.76 -3.85 12.75
N ALA A 698 -22.92 -4.25 14.02
CA ALA A 698 -23.29 -5.61 14.39
C ALA A 698 -24.71 -6.00 13.86
N ASP A 699 -25.32 -5.08 13.14
CA ASP A 699 -26.58 -5.16 12.43
C ASP A 699 -26.43 -5.56 10.95
N ASP A 700 -25.21 -5.70 10.40
CA ASP A 700 -24.97 -6.48 9.18
C ASP A 700 -24.70 -7.97 9.50
N LEU A 701 -25.81 -8.67 9.77
CA LEU A 701 -25.84 -10.12 9.76
C LEU A 701 -26.61 -10.58 8.53
N ASP A 702 -25.89 -10.67 7.43
CA ASP A 702 -26.30 -11.44 6.28
C ASP A 702 -26.58 -12.92 6.67
N CYS A 703 -27.35 -13.61 5.84
CA CYS A 703 -27.96 -14.89 6.22
C CYS A 703 -26.99 -16.08 6.27
N PHE A 704 -25.69 -15.89 6.01
CA PHE A 704 -24.69 -16.95 6.05
C PHE A 704 -23.97 -17.04 7.41
N GLY A 705 -24.13 -16.04 8.28
CA GLY A 705 -23.55 -16.05 9.64
C GLY A 705 -22.03 -15.87 9.63
N ILE A 706 -21.56 -15.09 8.69
CA ILE A 706 -20.36 -14.28 8.88
C ILE A 706 -20.95 -12.88 9.16
N GLY A 707 -20.56 -12.20 10.24
CA GLY A 707 -20.72 -10.74 10.19
C GLY A 707 -19.94 -10.30 8.95
N SER A 708 -20.37 -9.36 8.13
CA SER A 708 -19.41 -8.84 7.15
C SER A 708 -18.43 -7.92 7.84
N ASP A 709 -18.70 -7.60 9.11
CA ASP A 709 -18.24 -6.37 9.73
C ASP A 709 -17.51 -6.64 11.02
N ALA A 710 -16.52 -5.80 11.30
CA ALA A 710 -15.70 -5.91 12.48
C ALA A 710 -15.70 -4.62 13.32
N PHE A 711 -15.45 -4.74 14.62
CA PHE A 711 -15.51 -3.59 15.54
C PHE A 711 -14.15 -3.27 16.15
N GLY A 712 -13.93 -1.99 16.36
CA GLY A 712 -12.79 -1.46 17.08
C GLY A 712 -11.58 -1.15 16.19
N ASN A 713 -10.49 -0.78 16.86
CA ASN A 713 -9.36 -0.16 16.18
C ASN A 713 -8.47 -1.16 15.47
N GLN A 714 -8.43 -2.43 15.92
CA GLN A 714 -7.60 -3.46 15.29
C GLN A 714 -8.28 -4.83 15.26
N PRO A 715 -9.43 -4.96 14.59
CA PRO A 715 -10.10 -6.25 14.50
C PRO A 715 -9.29 -7.22 13.62
N GLN A 716 -9.50 -8.51 13.85
CA GLN A 716 -9.04 -9.57 12.97
C GLN A 716 -10.24 -10.21 12.28
N TRP A 717 -10.09 -10.57 11.01
CA TRP A 717 -11.13 -11.22 10.24
C TRP A 717 -10.58 -12.40 9.43
N VAL A 718 -11.37 -13.47 9.32
CA VAL A 718 -11.03 -14.66 8.54
C VAL A 718 -12.03 -14.81 7.40
N TRP A 719 -11.54 -14.77 6.16
CA TRP A 719 -12.37 -15.08 4.99
C TRP A 719 -12.43 -16.59 4.76
N HIS A 720 -13.62 -17.10 4.46
CA HIS A 720 -13.87 -18.52 4.19
C HIS A 720 -14.05 -18.85 2.70
N ALA A 721 -13.84 -17.87 1.83
CA ALA A 721 -13.81 -18.02 0.38
C ALA A 721 -12.89 -16.94 -0.23
N PRO A 722 -12.36 -17.13 -1.45
CA PRO A 722 -11.61 -16.10 -2.15
C PRO A 722 -12.47 -14.84 -2.31
N TYR A 723 -11.88 -13.69 -2.01
CA TYR A 723 -12.57 -12.39 -2.01
C TYR A 723 -11.63 -11.32 -2.54
N GLU A 724 -12.10 -10.53 -3.49
CA GLU A 724 -11.38 -9.35 -3.99
C GLU A 724 -12.40 -8.22 -4.03
N GLY A 725 -12.18 -7.18 -3.25
CA GLY A 725 -13.18 -6.15 -3.02
C GLY A 725 -12.65 -4.94 -2.27
N ILE A 726 -13.56 -4.01 -2.05
CA ILE A 726 -13.36 -2.84 -1.19
C ILE A 726 -13.99 -3.19 0.15
N ILE A 727 -13.42 -2.66 1.23
CA ILE A 727 -13.98 -2.70 2.58
C ILE A 727 -14.06 -1.27 3.12
N GLY A 728 -15.07 -0.97 3.93
CA GLY A 728 -15.29 0.32 4.57
C GLY A 728 -14.87 0.33 6.03
N LEU A 729 -14.63 1.52 6.55
CA LEU A 729 -14.52 1.86 7.97
C LEU A 729 -15.45 3.04 8.24
N ARG A 730 -16.23 2.97 9.30
CA ARG A 730 -17.04 4.04 9.85
C ARG A 730 -16.55 4.40 11.24
N VAL A 731 -16.44 5.70 11.49
CA VAL A 731 -16.15 6.26 12.80
C VAL A 731 -17.24 7.27 13.15
N THR A 732 -17.87 7.14 14.31
CA THR A 732 -19.05 7.94 14.70
C THR A 732 -18.84 8.63 16.03
N ASP A 733 -18.99 9.95 16.10
CA ASP A 733 -18.92 10.73 17.34
C ASP A 733 -20.29 10.73 18.01
N THR A 734 -20.28 10.43 19.31
CA THR A 734 -21.47 10.23 20.12
C THR A 734 -21.46 11.14 21.35
N GLY A 735 -22.41 12.07 21.43
CA GLY A 735 -22.60 12.96 22.58
C GLY A 735 -23.53 12.39 23.64
N ILE A 736 -23.42 12.83 24.89
CA ILE A 736 -24.36 12.51 25.97
C ILE A 736 -25.15 13.77 26.37
N ALA A 737 -26.47 13.76 26.23
CA ALA A 737 -27.31 14.86 26.68
C ALA A 737 -27.35 14.92 28.23
N ASP A 738 -27.69 16.08 28.82
CA ASP A 738 -27.79 16.28 30.29
C ASP A 738 -28.67 15.23 31.03
N ASN A 739 -29.47 14.47 30.29
CA ASN A 739 -30.33 13.39 30.76
C ASN A 739 -29.71 11.98 30.67
N GLY A 740 -28.48 11.83 30.17
CA GLY A 740 -27.79 10.56 29.97
C GLY A 740 -28.12 9.80 28.68
N GLU A 741 -28.80 10.43 27.70
CA GLU A 741 -29.03 9.84 26.37
C GLU A 741 -27.82 10.06 25.46
N ILE A 742 -27.33 8.98 24.85
CA ILE A 742 -26.30 9.03 23.80
C ILE A 742 -26.99 9.46 22.49
N PHE A 743 -26.51 10.52 21.85
CA PHE A 743 -26.98 10.99 20.55
C PHE A 743 -25.82 11.03 19.56
N GLU A 744 -26.08 10.58 18.33
CA GLU A 744 -25.14 10.70 17.22
C GLU A 744 -24.97 12.19 16.88
N ILE A 745 -23.74 12.67 16.97
CA ILE A 745 -23.38 14.04 16.59
C ILE A 745 -23.12 14.06 15.08
N CYS A 746 -22.18 13.23 14.63
CA CYS A 746 -21.93 12.93 13.22
C CYS A 746 -20.97 11.74 13.04
N GLN A 747 -20.77 11.30 11.80
CA GLN A 747 -19.98 10.12 11.42
C GLN A 747 -19.11 10.42 10.19
N ASP A 748 -18.01 9.71 10.05
CA ASP A 748 -17.11 9.72 8.89
C ASP A 748 -16.83 8.30 8.40
N LEU A 749 -16.52 8.18 7.10
CA LEU A 749 -16.34 6.91 6.39
C LEU A 749 -15.03 6.92 5.60
N ASP A 750 -14.26 5.85 5.68
CA ASP A 750 -13.07 5.61 4.85
C ASP A 750 -13.12 4.20 4.22
N PHE A 751 -12.42 3.96 3.12
CA PHE A 751 -12.48 2.70 2.38
C PHE A 751 -11.10 2.24 1.90
N THR A 752 -10.88 0.93 1.81
CA THR A 752 -9.61 0.35 1.35
C THR A 752 -9.80 -0.98 0.61
N GLU A 753 -8.77 -1.43 -0.11
CA GLU A 753 -8.83 -2.66 -0.93
C GLU A 753 -8.37 -3.89 -0.13
N ILE A 754 -9.01 -5.04 -0.39
CA ILE A 754 -8.61 -6.34 0.13
C ILE A 754 -8.58 -7.43 -0.95
N LYS A 755 -7.59 -8.32 -0.85
CA LYS A 755 -7.47 -9.52 -1.68
C LYS A 755 -7.17 -10.78 -0.87
N ILE A 756 -8.07 -11.76 -0.95
CA ILE A 756 -7.99 -13.09 -0.34
C ILE A 756 -7.89 -14.16 -1.45
N GLY A 757 -6.79 -14.90 -1.50
CA GLY A 757 -6.58 -16.01 -2.45
C GLY A 757 -6.87 -17.40 -1.88
N ASN A 758 -7.12 -18.40 -2.74
CA ASN A 758 -7.10 -19.84 -2.42
C ASN A 758 -5.70 -20.42 -2.61
N HIS A 759 -5.31 -21.38 -1.79
CA HIS A 759 -4.20 -22.28 -2.11
C HIS A 759 -4.63 -23.28 -3.20
N ARG A 760 -3.64 -23.96 -3.81
CA ARG A 760 -3.91 -25.07 -4.73
C ARG A 760 -3.97 -26.36 -3.91
N PRO A 761 -4.78 -27.36 -4.32
CA PRO A 761 -4.83 -28.62 -3.60
C PRO A 761 -3.51 -29.35 -3.70
N ILE A 762 -3.27 -30.26 -2.76
CA ILE A 762 -2.14 -31.18 -2.81
C ILE A 762 -2.69 -32.53 -3.29
N ALA A 763 -2.24 -32.95 -4.48
CA ALA A 763 -2.47 -34.30 -4.98
C ALA A 763 -1.48 -35.26 -4.29
N ASP A 764 -1.96 -36.41 -3.87
CA ASP A 764 -1.17 -37.53 -3.36
C ASP A 764 -1.69 -38.80 -4.04
N ALA A 765 -0.90 -39.35 -4.98
CA ALA A 765 -1.21 -40.56 -5.73
C ALA A 765 -0.83 -41.85 -4.97
N GLY A 766 -0.37 -41.73 -3.73
CA GLY A 766 0.11 -42.84 -2.91
C GLY A 766 1.55 -43.28 -3.24
N GLY A 767 2.03 -44.28 -2.48
CA GLY A 767 3.40 -44.79 -2.60
C GLY A 767 3.65 -45.72 -3.80
N HIS A 768 4.89 -46.18 -3.98
CA HIS A 768 5.24 -47.17 -5.00
C HIS A 768 4.55 -48.53 -4.74
N TYR A 769 3.76 -49.03 -5.70
CA TYR A 769 3.02 -50.29 -5.58
C TYR A 769 3.85 -51.47 -6.11
N MET A 770 3.92 -52.57 -5.35
CA MET A 770 4.54 -53.83 -5.78
C MET A 770 3.51 -54.94 -5.72
N VAL A 771 3.25 -55.62 -6.84
CA VAL A 771 2.11 -56.52 -6.99
C VAL A 771 2.47 -57.82 -7.72
N PRO A 772 1.90 -58.99 -7.38
CA PRO A 772 2.18 -60.22 -8.11
C PRO A 772 1.69 -60.20 -9.58
N THR A 773 2.20 -61.09 -10.42
CA THR A 773 1.76 -61.15 -11.83
C THR A 773 0.30 -61.61 -11.95
N ASN A 774 -0.52 -60.89 -12.72
CA ASN A 774 -1.95 -61.15 -12.96
C ASN A 774 -2.88 -60.88 -11.76
N THR A 775 -2.55 -59.91 -10.92
CA THR A 775 -3.43 -59.43 -9.84
C THR A 775 -3.98 -58.03 -10.13
N CYS A 776 -5.10 -57.72 -9.49
CA CYS A 776 -5.69 -56.39 -9.43
C CYS A 776 -5.57 -55.87 -8.00
N PHE A 777 -5.38 -54.56 -7.83
CA PHE A 777 -5.25 -53.90 -6.55
C PHE A 777 -5.84 -52.48 -6.64
N GLU A 778 -6.07 -51.84 -5.50
CA GLU A 778 -6.58 -50.46 -5.45
C GLU A 778 -5.43 -49.46 -5.32
N LEU A 779 -5.49 -48.38 -6.09
CA LEU A 779 -4.66 -47.19 -5.91
C LEU A 779 -5.26 -46.34 -4.77
N ASP A 780 -4.44 -45.54 -4.10
CA ASP A 780 -4.87 -44.75 -2.95
C ASP A 780 -4.64 -43.26 -3.19
N GLY A 781 -5.72 -42.56 -3.56
CA GLY A 781 -5.73 -41.10 -3.71
C GLY A 781 -6.17 -40.38 -2.43
N SER A 782 -6.53 -41.10 -1.37
CA SER A 782 -7.20 -40.53 -0.19
C SER A 782 -6.31 -39.60 0.65
N GLY A 783 -4.99 -39.64 0.43
CA GLY A 783 -4.02 -38.71 1.01
C GLY A 783 -4.07 -37.31 0.41
N SER A 784 -4.82 -37.07 -0.67
CA SER A 784 -4.95 -35.75 -1.28
C SER A 784 -5.81 -34.83 -0.41
N PHE A 785 -5.36 -33.60 -0.17
CA PHE A 785 -6.05 -32.63 0.68
C PHE A 785 -5.83 -31.20 0.21
N ASP A 786 -6.73 -30.29 0.63
CA ASP A 786 -6.48 -28.86 0.58
C ASP A 786 -6.09 -28.35 1.96
N ILE A 787 -5.16 -27.40 2.01
CA ILE A 787 -4.67 -26.81 3.25
C ILE A 787 -5.63 -25.75 3.82
N ASP A 788 -6.55 -25.23 2.98
CA ASP A 788 -7.48 -24.19 3.36
C ASP A 788 -8.66 -24.75 4.18
N PRO A 789 -8.87 -24.25 5.43
CA PRO A 789 -9.95 -24.71 6.29
C PRO A 789 -11.34 -24.53 5.66
N GLY A 790 -12.02 -25.65 5.35
CA GLY A 790 -13.34 -25.68 4.72
C GLY A 790 -13.30 -25.91 3.21
N ASP A 791 -12.12 -25.87 2.59
CA ASP A 791 -11.88 -26.40 1.27
C ASP A 791 -11.62 -27.92 1.34
N TYR A 792 -11.97 -28.64 0.29
CA TYR A 792 -11.84 -30.09 0.21
C TYR A 792 -11.66 -30.52 -1.24
N ILE A 793 -11.07 -31.70 -1.44
CA ILE A 793 -10.94 -32.27 -2.77
C ILE A 793 -12.34 -32.62 -3.30
N ALA A 794 -12.78 -31.88 -4.32
CA ALA A 794 -14.09 -32.05 -4.93
C ALA A 794 -14.11 -33.15 -5.99
N SER A 795 -12.98 -33.44 -6.63
CA SER A 795 -12.90 -34.54 -7.60
C SER A 795 -11.50 -35.11 -7.78
N TYR A 796 -11.47 -36.40 -8.13
CA TYR A 796 -10.29 -37.16 -8.51
C TYR A 796 -10.41 -37.52 -9.99
N ALA A 797 -9.28 -37.58 -10.70
CA ALA A 797 -9.19 -38.03 -12.07
C ALA A 797 -7.84 -38.73 -12.28
N TRP A 798 -7.86 -39.97 -12.75
CA TRP A 798 -6.66 -40.80 -12.90
C TRP A 798 -6.30 -41.01 -14.38
N ASP A 799 -4.98 -41.04 -14.64
CA ASP A 799 -4.35 -41.49 -15.88
C ASP A 799 -3.59 -42.79 -15.54
N LEU A 800 -4.21 -43.93 -15.87
CA LEU A 800 -3.75 -45.27 -15.55
C LEU A 800 -2.95 -45.90 -16.70
N ASP A 801 -3.09 -45.40 -17.93
CA ASP A 801 -2.40 -45.92 -19.11
C ASP A 801 -1.22 -45.06 -19.59
N SER A 802 -0.95 -43.96 -18.88
CA SER A 802 0.12 -42.99 -19.09
C SER A 802 0.02 -42.23 -20.41
N ASP A 803 -1.19 -42.03 -20.95
CA ASP A 803 -1.39 -41.31 -22.21
C ASP A 803 -1.44 -39.77 -22.06
N GLY A 804 -1.46 -39.27 -20.82
CA GLY A 804 -1.53 -37.85 -20.46
C GLY A 804 -2.95 -37.30 -20.38
N VAL A 805 -3.97 -38.15 -20.48
CA VAL A 805 -5.39 -37.84 -20.33
C VAL A 805 -5.90 -38.48 -19.04
N PHE A 806 -6.56 -37.70 -18.18
CA PHE A 806 -7.09 -38.17 -16.90
C PHE A 806 -8.55 -38.62 -17.05
N ASP A 807 -8.82 -39.64 -17.85
CA ASP A 807 -10.17 -40.14 -18.15
C ASP A 807 -10.41 -41.61 -17.77
N ASP A 808 -9.42 -42.28 -17.18
CA ASP A 808 -9.51 -43.70 -16.82
C ASP A 808 -10.38 -43.97 -15.59
N SER A 809 -10.30 -43.11 -14.58
CA SER A 809 -11.16 -43.20 -13.40
C SER A 809 -11.35 -41.87 -12.69
N SER A 810 -12.51 -41.70 -12.07
CA SER A 810 -12.81 -40.58 -11.18
C SER A 810 -13.03 -41.01 -9.72
N GLU A 811 -12.77 -42.28 -9.40
CA GLU A 811 -12.86 -42.80 -8.03
C GLU A 811 -11.66 -42.33 -7.22
N THR A 812 -11.85 -42.12 -5.91
CA THR A 812 -10.74 -41.79 -5.01
C THR A 812 -9.69 -42.91 -4.99
N ASN A 813 -10.15 -44.17 -4.99
CA ASN A 813 -9.30 -45.37 -4.93
C ASN A 813 -9.65 -46.35 -6.06
N PRO A 814 -9.24 -46.12 -7.31
CA PRO A 814 -9.60 -46.96 -8.44
C PRO A 814 -8.86 -48.30 -8.41
N THR A 815 -9.51 -49.34 -8.92
CA THR A 815 -8.87 -50.65 -9.14
C THR A 815 -8.01 -50.65 -10.40
N PHE A 816 -6.73 -51.01 -10.26
CA PHE A 816 -5.78 -51.19 -11.37
C PHE A 816 -5.32 -52.66 -11.46
N CYS A 817 -5.36 -53.23 -12.67
CA CYS A 817 -5.00 -54.63 -12.91
C CYS A 817 -3.73 -54.73 -13.75
N VAL A 818 -2.72 -55.43 -13.24
CA VAL A 818 -1.46 -55.64 -13.97
C VAL A 818 -1.43 -57.02 -14.64
N SER A 819 -1.10 -57.03 -15.93
CA SER A 819 -0.72 -58.24 -16.65
C SER A 819 0.63 -58.02 -17.33
N GLY A 820 1.59 -58.92 -17.12
CA GLY A 820 2.93 -58.73 -17.69
C GLY A 820 4.07 -59.52 -17.03
N GLU A 821 5.27 -59.27 -17.55
CA GLU A 821 6.52 -59.88 -17.10
C GLU A 821 6.96 -59.33 -15.74
N LEU A 822 7.52 -60.20 -14.89
CA LEU A 822 8.13 -59.83 -13.60
C LEU A 822 9.10 -58.65 -13.79
N GLY A 823 8.95 -57.60 -12.98
CA GLY A 823 9.76 -56.39 -13.05
C GLY A 823 9.29 -55.29 -14.02
N LYS A 824 8.13 -55.42 -14.70
CA LYS A 824 7.53 -54.32 -15.47
C LYS A 824 7.02 -53.21 -14.53
N VAL A 825 7.28 -51.94 -14.88
CA VAL A 825 6.82 -50.75 -14.14
C VAL A 825 5.76 -49.98 -14.96
N TYR A 826 4.65 -49.60 -14.34
CA TYR A 826 3.64 -48.67 -14.88
C TYR A 826 3.77 -47.32 -14.17
N ASP A 827 3.60 -46.21 -14.89
CA ASP A 827 3.64 -44.83 -14.36
C ASP A 827 2.21 -44.28 -14.36
N ILE A 828 1.69 -43.91 -13.20
CA ILE A 828 0.28 -43.58 -13.00
C ILE A 828 0.19 -42.18 -12.45
N ALA A 829 -0.70 -41.36 -12.99
CA ALA A 829 -0.90 -40.00 -12.51
C ALA A 829 -2.29 -39.82 -11.91
N LEU A 830 -2.36 -39.09 -10.79
CA LEU A 830 -3.60 -38.61 -10.19
C LEU A 830 -3.66 -37.10 -10.37
N LYS A 831 -4.79 -36.61 -10.88
CA LYS A 831 -5.17 -35.21 -10.83
C LYS A 831 -6.31 -35.03 -9.83
N VAL A 832 -6.16 -34.08 -8.91
CA VAL A 832 -7.23 -33.66 -8.01
C VAL A 832 -7.66 -32.23 -8.31
N THR A 833 -8.93 -31.95 -8.06
CA THR A 833 -9.53 -30.61 -8.13
C THR A 833 -10.19 -30.31 -6.80
N ASP A 834 -9.90 -29.16 -6.21
CA ASP A 834 -10.52 -28.70 -4.97
C ASP A 834 -11.95 -28.18 -5.19
N SER A 835 -12.59 -27.71 -4.12
CA SER A 835 -13.96 -27.22 -4.16
C SER A 835 -14.11 -25.83 -4.79
N PHE A 836 -12.99 -25.11 -5.00
CA PHE A 836 -12.92 -23.82 -5.69
C PHE A 836 -12.45 -23.92 -7.15
N GLY A 837 -12.10 -25.12 -7.63
CA GLY A 837 -11.78 -25.43 -9.02
C GLY A 837 -10.30 -25.37 -9.39
N GLU A 838 -9.38 -25.16 -8.44
CA GLU A 838 -7.94 -25.28 -8.69
C GLU A 838 -7.53 -26.76 -8.72
N THR A 839 -6.44 -27.07 -9.45
CA THR A 839 -6.05 -28.45 -9.70
C THR A 839 -4.57 -28.71 -9.43
N ALA A 840 -4.26 -29.90 -8.94
CA ALA A 840 -2.90 -30.41 -8.77
C ALA A 840 -2.78 -31.84 -9.31
N VAL A 841 -1.56 -32.24 -9.65
CA VAL A 841 -1.24 -33.56 -10.20
C VAL A 841 -0.08 -34.17 -9.43
N ASP A 842 -0.18 -35.45 -9.12
CA ASP A 842 0.89 -36.27 -8.54
C ASP A 842 1.03 -37.61 -9.30
N HIS A 843 2.18 -38.26 -9.15
CA HIS A 843 2.54 -39.47 -9.89
C HIS A 843 3.01 -40.61 -8.97
N THR A 844 2.63 -41.84 -9.30
CA THR A 844 3.05 -43.07 -8.63
C THR A 844 3.45 -44.16 -9.64
N THR A 845 4.07 -45.25 -9.18
CA THR A 845 4.52 -46.35 -10.05
C THR A 845 4.17 -47.73 -9.51
N VAL A 846 3.98 -48.72 -10.40
CA VAL A 846 3.54 -50.11 -10.08
C VAL A 846 4.48 -51.18 -10.65
N THR A 847 5.03 -52.10 -9.83
CA THR A 847 6.03 -53.13 -10.21
C THR A 847 5.59 -54.59 -9.93
N ILE A 848 5.97 -55.59 -10.75
CA ILE A 848 5.49 -57.01 -10.65
C ILE A 848 6.44 -58.02 -9.87
N ILE A 849 6.00 -58.80 -8.84
CA ILE A 849 6.80 -59.73 -7.92
C ILE A 849 6.22 -61.18 -7.58
N SER A 850 6.74 -61.96 -6.57
CA SER A 850 6.37 -63.38 -6.14
C SER A 850 6.37 -63.64 -4.58
N ASN A 851 5.43 -64.43 -3.98
CA ASN A 851 5.05 -64.47 -2.50
C ASN A 851 4.95 -65.91 -1.77
N GLN A 852 5.08 -66.03 -0.42
CA GLN A 852 4.91 -67.18 0.57
C GLN A 852 3.83 -66.93 1.70
N ALA A 853 3.35 -68.00 2.38
CA ALA A 853 2.17 -68.01 3.30
C ALA A 853 2.35 -67.55 4.78
N PRO A 854 1.29 -67.00 5.44
CA PRO A 854 1.35 -66.37 6.78
C PRO A 854 1.16 -67.32 7.99
N VAL A 855 1.31 -66.79 9.22
CA VAL A 855 1.20 -67.50 10.53
C VAL A 855 0.20 -66.80 11.48
N ALA A 856 -0.75 -67.56 12.07
CA ALA A 856 -1.80 -67.02 12.97
C ALA A 856 -1.53 -67.24 14.48
N LEU A 857 -1.78 -66.22 15.33
CA LEU A 857 -1.61 -66.23 16.80
C LEU A 857 -2.83 -65.64 17.56
N CYS A 858 -3.29 -66.28 18.66
CA CYS A 858 -4.57 -65.96 19.34
C CYS A 858 -4.50 -65.91 20.90
N THR A 859 -5.33 -65.07 21.55
CA THR A 859 -5.49 -64.95 23.03
C THR A 859 -6.94 -64.64 23.51
N ASP A 860 -7.29 -64.99 24.77
CA ASP A 860 -8.63 -64.77 25.37
C ASP A 860 -8.83 -63.32 25.88
N VAL A 861 -10.06 -62.77 25.81
CA VAL A 861 -10.39 -61.34 26.09
C VAL A 861 -11.66 -61.13 26.93
N VAL A 862 -11.69 -60.12 27.83
CA VAL A 862 -12.87 -59.73 28.63
C VAL A 862 -13.18 -58.24 28.47
N VAL A 863 -14.42 -57.87 28.14
CA VAL A 863 -14.89 -56.48 27.88
C VAL A 863 -16.27 -56.19 28.50
N GLY A 864 -16.65 -54.92 28.64
CA GLY A 864 -18.01 -54.52 29.07
C GLY A 864 -18.91 -54.24 27.86
N THR A 865 -20.24 -54.33 28.02
CA THR A 865 -21.21 -54.04 26.95
C THR A 865 -21.09 -52.62 26.43
N ASP A 866 -21.17 -52.45 25.11
CA ASP A 866 -21.31 -51.16 24.44
C ASP A 866 -22.66 -50.53 24.80
N ALA A 867 -22.68 -49.19 24.89
CA ALA A 867 -23.84 -48.44 25.38
C ALA A 867 -25.11 -48.74 24.56
N GLY A 868 -26.17 -49.19 25.24
CA GLY A 868 -27.50 -49.41 24.67
C GLY A 868 -27.69 -50.66 23.81
N THR A 869 -26.68 -51.53 23.67
CA THR A 869 -26.76 -52.72 22.78
C THR A 869 -26.59 -54.07 23.47
N CYS A 870 -26.28 -54.09 24.77
CA CYS A 870 -26.02 -55.29 25.58
C CYS A 870 -25.04 -56.31 24.93
N SER A 871 -24.09 -55.82 24.12
CA SER A 871 -23.07 -56.60 23.39
C SER A 871 -21.79 -55.77 23.24
N ALA A 872 -20.63 -56.35 22.94
CA ALA A 872 -19.36 -55.63 22.82
C ALA A 872 -18.41 -56.21 21.77
N ASN A 873 -17.65 -55.34 21.10
CA ASN A 873 -16.57 -55.80 20.21
C ASN A 873 -15.29 -56.17 20.99
N ALA A 874 -14.59 -57.20 20.53
CA ALA A 874 -13.29 -57.61 21.04
C ALA A 874 -12.46 -58.29 19.94
N SER A 875 -11.14 -58.27 20.06
CA SER A 875 -10.23 -58.96 19.13
C SER A 875 -9.38 -59.99 19.85
N ILE A 876 -9.32 -61.21 19.32
CA ILE A 876 -8.51 -62.31 19.86
C ILE A 876 -7.10 -62.40 19.26
N ASP A 877 -6.73 -61.55 18.29
CA ASP A 877 -5.41 -61.61 17.64
C ASP A 877 -4.27 -61.28 18.62
N ASP A 878 -3.24 -62.13 18.62
CA ASP A 878 -2.06 -62.03 19.49
C ASP A 878 -0.77 -61.87 18.64
N GLY A 879 -0.85 -61.06 17.58
CA GLY A 879 0.31 -60.65 16.79
C GLY A 879 0.67 -61.61 15.64
N SER A 880 -0.32 -62.02 14.86
CA SER A 880 -0.15 -62.78 13.63
C SER A 880 0.80 -62.08 12.63
N PHE A 881 1.54 -62.83 11.79
CA PHE A 881 2.53 -62.24 10.86
C PHE A 881 2.81 -63.11 9.62
N ASP A 882 3.36 -62.50 8.57
CA ASP A 882 3.81 -63.19 7.35
C ASP A 882 5.36 -63.34 7.27
N PRO A 883 5.91 -64.51 6.86
CA PRO A 883 7.35 -64.72 6.73
C PRO A 883 8.08 -63.87 5.67
N ASP A 884 7.38 -63.43 4.61
CA ASP A 884 7.92 -62.55 3.57
C ASP A 884 7.73 -61.06 3.91
N GLY A 885 6.96 -60.78 4.96
CA GLY A 885 6.66 -59.42 5.44
C GLY A 885 5.47 -58.79 4.74
N ASP A 886 4.70 -59.59 4.00
CA ASP A 886 3.52 -59.14 3.28
C ASP A 886 2.36 -58.82 4.24
N ALA A 887 1.47 -57.95 3.79
CA ALA A 887 0.35 -57.52 4.59
C ALA A 887 -0.62 -58.69 4.80
N ILE A 888 -1.01 -58.91 6.05
CA ILE A 888 -1.96 -59.97 6.42
C ILE A 888 -3.35 -59.42 6.64
N ILE A 889 -4.34 -60.14 6.14
CA ILE A 889 -5.77 -59.93 6.37
C ILE A 889 -6.19 -60.89 7.48
N ILE A 890 -6.73 -60.32 8.56
CA ILE A 890 -7.15 -61.05 9.75
C ILE A 890 -8.68 -61.04 9.85
N GLU A 891 -9.29 -62.22 9.90
CA GLU A 891 -10.74 -62.41 10.03
C GLU A 891 -11.07 -63.19 11.30
N GLN A 892 -12.07 -62.72 12.06
CA GLN A 892 -12.56 -63.39 13.28
C GLN A 892 -13.97 -63.93 13.10
N ILE A 893 -14.20 -65.19 13.50
CA ILE A 893 -15.46 -65.92 13.26
C ILE A 893 -15.95 -66.59 14.55
N PRO A 894 -17.15 -66.23 15.07
CA PRO A 894 -18.04 -65.18 14.55
C PRO A 894 -17.43 -63.80 14.74
N ALA A 895 -17.71 -62.88 13.81
CA ALA A 895 -17.33 -61.47 14.00
C ALA A 895 -18.15 -60.87 15.14
N GLY A 896 -17.52 -59.99 15.93
CA GLY A 896 -18.22 -59.18 16.92
C GLY A 896 -19.29 -58.27 16.28
N PRO A 897 -20.15 -57.64 17.10
CA PRO A 897 -20.09 -57.59 18.56
C PRO A 897 -20.61 -58.88 19.23
N TYR A 898 -20.02 -59.23 20.36
CA TYR A 898 -20.34 -60.43 21.13
C TYR A 898 -21.40 -60.12 22.19
N PRO A 899 -22.42 -60.97 22.38
CA PRO A 899 -23.45 -60.76 23.38
C PRO A 899 -22.90 -60.94 24.80
N LEU A 900 -23.65 -60.45 25.78
CA LEU A 900 -23.39 -60.66 27.21
C LEU A 900 -23.07 -62.15 27.54
N GLY A 901 -21.93 -62.40 28.19
CA GLY A 901 -21.39 -63.73 28.50
C GLY A 901 -20.20 -64.14 27.63
N ASP A 902 -19.85 -65.44 27.64
CA ASP A 902 -18.67 -65.98 26.93
C ASP A 902 -19.01 -66.42 25.49
N THR A 903 -18.21 -66.01 24.50
CA THR A 903 -18.29 -66.39 23.09
C THR A 903 -16.94 -66.93 22.59
N GLN A 904 -16.93 -68.07 21.90
CA GLN A 904 -15.72 -68.66 21.33
C GLN A 904 -15.52 -68.17 19.89
N VAL A 905 -14.30 -67.74 19.55
CA VAL A 905 -13.98 -67.02 18.29
C VAL A 905 -12.75 -67.65 17.62
N THR A 906 -12.79 -67.81 16.30
CA THR A 906 -11.70 -68.33 15.45
C THR A 906 -11.04 -67.20 14.68
N LEU A 907 -9.71 -67.12 14.66
CA LEU A 907 -8.92 -66.16 13.88
C LEU A 907 -8.36 -66.84 12.62
N LEU A 908 -8.63 -66.29 11.45
CA LEU A 908 -8.09 -66.70 10.15
C LEU A 908 -7.21 -65.57 9.61
N VAL A 909 -6.00 -65.90 9.15
CA VAL A 909 -5.01 -64.93 8.65
C VAL A 909 -4.64 -65.31 7.23
N THR A 910 -4.77 -64.39 6.28
CA THR A 910 -4.50 -64.60 4.85
C THR A 910 -3.58 -63.51 4.33
N ASP A 911 -2.55 -63.85 3.55
CA ASP A 911 -1.67 -62.87 2.91
C ASP A 911 -2.31 -62.29 1.63
N ASP A 912 -1.69 -61.26 1.07
CA ASP A 912 -2.10 -60.65 -0.21
C ASP A 912 -1.87 -61.56 -1.43
N GLY A 913 -1.11 -62.64 -1.26
CA GLY A 913 -0.90 -63.73 -2.22
C GLY A 913 -1.99 -64.80 -2.20
N GLY A 914 -2.92 -64.74 -1.26
CA GLY A 914 -4.04 -65.66 -1.10
C GLY A 914 -3.73 -66.96 -0.34
N PHE A 915 -2.61 -67.07 0.38
CA PHE A 915 -2.32 -68.17 1.29
C PHE A 915 -2.73 -67.84 2.74
N SER A 916 -3.08 -68.84 3.56
CA SER A 916 -3.70 -68.59 4.88
C SER A 916 -3.34 -69.59 5.99
N ASP A 917 -3.43 -69.15 7.27
CA ASP A 917 -3.29 -69.94 8.52
C ASP A 917 -4.32 -69.51 9.61
N TRP A 918 -4.57 -70.29 10.69
CA TRP A 918 -5.66 -70.00 11.66
C TRP A 918 -5.49 -70.51 13.12
N CYS A 919 -6.17 -69.89 14.11
CA CYS A 919 -6.23 -70.29 15.54
C CYS A 919 -7.59 -69.92 16.26
N ILE A 920 -7.79 -70.24 17.56
CA ILE A 920 -9.08 -70.03 18.32
C ILE A 920 -8.83 -69.47 19.74
N ALA A 921 -9.71 -68.56 20.23
CA ALA A 921 -9.76 -68.00 21.60
C ALA A 921 -11.20 -67.62 22.08
N THR A 922 -11.37 -67.11 23.30
CA THR A 922 -12.67 -66.80 23.95
C THR A 922 -12.82 -65.31 24.30
N VAL A 923 -14.01 -64.73 24.09
CA VAL A 923 -14.39 -63.36 24.48
C VAL A 923 -15.51 -63.37 25.52
N THR A 924 -15.37 -62.65 26.64
CA THR A 924 -16.40 -62.50 27.71
C THR A 924 -16.94 -61.06 27.78
N VAL A 925 -18.27 -60.86 27.78
CA VAL A 925 -18.93 -59.54 27.85
C VAL A 925 -19.81 -59.35 29.11
N GLU A 926 -19.68 -58.23 29.84
CA GLU A 926 -20.41 -57.91 31.10
C GLU A 926 -21.26 -56.63 31.04
N ASP A 927 -22.42 -56.58 31.73
CA ASP A 927 -23.33 -55.42 31.75
C ASP A 927 -22.86 -54.41 32.79
N ARG A 928 -22.60 -53.20 32.31
CA ARG A 928 -22.14 -52.06 33.10
C ARG A 928 -22.92 -50.79 32.75
N THR A 929 -24.11 -50.92 32.17
CA THR A 929 -24.88 -49.81 31.63
C THR A 929 -25.96 -49.33 32.61
N PRO A 930 -25.96 -48.05 33.02
CA PRO A 930 -27.00 -47.50 33.90
C PRO A 930 -28.38 -47.30 33.24
N PRO A 931 -29.46 -47.15 34.04
CA PRO A 931 -30.79 -46.75 33.57
C PRO A 931 -30.83 -45.42 32.83
N GLU A 932 -31.85 -45.20 32.02
CA GLU A 932 -32.12 -43.94 31.32
C GLU A 932 -33.35 -43.23 31.91
N ILE A 933 -33.21 -41.97 32.33
CA ILE A 933 -34.30 -41.12 32.81
C ILE A 933 -34.78 -40.25 31.65
N LEU A 934 -36.05 -40.39 31.25
CA LEU A 934 -36.63 -39.78 30.06
C LEU A 934 -37.17 -38.36 30.30
N ASP A 935 -37.81 -38.11 31.44
CA ASP A 935 -38.26 -36.76 31.81
C ASP A 935 -38.37 -36.59 33.33
N ALA A 936 -38.16 -35.36 33.81
CA ALA A 936 -38.33 -34.99 35.21
C ALA A 936 -38.71 -33.51 35.34
N ALA A 937 -39.80 -33.20 36.07
CA ALA A 937 -40.40 -31.85 36.04
C ALA A 937 -40.90 -31.36 37.42
N ALA A 938 -41.07 -30.04 37.57
CA ALA A 938 -41.57 -29.39 38.79
C ALA A 938 -42.52 -28.19 38.52
N ALA A 939 -43.62 -28.03 39.29
CA ALA A 939 -44.56 -26.90 39.17
C ALA A 939 -45.30 -26.52 40.48
N PRO A 940 -45.64 -25.23 40.73
CA PRO A 940 -45.26 -24.05 39.94
C PRO A 940 -43.75 -23.75 40.10
N ASN A 941 -43.14 -23.24 39.04
CA ASN A 941 -41.72 -22.91 38.99
C ASN A 941 -41.53 -21.75 37.98
N PRO A 942 -41.32 -20.49 38.42
CA PRO A 942 -40.92 -20.08 39.77
C PRO A 942 -42.04 -20.15 40.82
N ALA A 943 -41.65 -20.38 42.08
CA ALA A 943 -42.52 -20.35 43.25
C ALA A 943 -42.04 -19.29 44.25
N MET A 944 -42.89 -18.83 45.17
CA MET A 944 -42.44 -17.96 46.27
C MET A 944 -42.01 -18.81 47.46
N ALA A 945 -41.11 -18.29 48.32
CA ALA A 945 -40.74 -19.01 49.53
C ALA A 945 -41.98 -19.34 50.39
N GLY A 946 -42.10 -20.62 50.74
CA GLY A 946 -43.24 -21.20 51.45
C GLY A 946 -44.30 -21.84 50.56
N ASP A 947 -44.26 -21.65 49.24
CA ASP A 947 -45.18 -22.32 48.30
C ASP A 947 -44.79 -23.79 48.08
N THR A 948 -45.79 -24.64 47.84
CA THR A 948 -45.58 -26.07 47.57
C THR A 948 -45.39 -26.33 46.08
N VAL A 949 -44.31 -27.03 45.73
CA VAL A 949 -43.93 -27.42 44.37
C VAL A 949 -44.07 -28.94 44.21
N SER A 950 -44.69 -29.41 43.13
CA SER A 950 -44.91 -30.85 42.84
C SER A 950 -43.92 -31.35 41.79
N PHE A 951 -43.45 -32.61 41.92
CA PHE A 951 -42.39 -33.22 41.10
C PHE A 951 -42.81 -34.54 40.44
N THR A 952 -42.33 -34.82 39.23
CA THR A 952 -42.62 -36.07 38.48
C THR A 952 -41.37 -36.57 37.74
N VAL A 953 -41.26 -37.89 37.50
CA VAL A 953 -40.19 -38.54 36.73
C VAL A 953 -40.70 -39.70 35.86
N ASP A 954 -40.10 -39.87 34.67
CA ASP A 954 -40.29 -41.00 33.74
C ASP A 954 -38.91 -41.61 33.39
N ALA A 955 -38.75 -42.94 33.40
CA ALA A 955 -37.47 -43.62 33.21
C ALA A 955 -37.60 -45.08 32.70
N THR A 956 -36.56 -45.60 32.01
CA THR A 956 -36.47 -46.93 31.39
C THR A 956 -35.04 -47.52 31.42
N ASN A 957 -34.84 -48.85 31.28
CA ASN A 957 -33.51 -49.46 31.05
C ASN A 957 -33.60 -50.48 29.88
N ALA A 958 -32.54 -50.57 29.08
CA ALA A 958 -32.46 -51.39 27.87
C ALA A 958 -32.07 -52.87 28.11
N CYS A 959 -31.23 -53.17 29.09
CA CYS A 959 -30.71 -54.51 29.35
C CYS A 959 -31.50 -55.24 30.47
N ASP A 960 -32.13 -54.52 31.42
CA ASP A 960 -32.92 -55.07 32.53
C ASP A 960 -34.06 -54.12 33.02
N ALA A 961 -34.65 -54.38 34.19
CA ALA A 961 -35.79 -53.62 34.74
C ALA A 961 -35.39 -52.67 35.88
N LEU A 962 -36.13 -51.57 36.05
CA LEU A 962 -35.87 -50.59 37.12
C LEU A 962 -36.30 -51.10 38.51
N LEU A 963 -35.47 -50.80 39.51
CA LEU A 963 -35.58 -51.30 40.87
C LEU A 963 -36.08 -50.26 41.88
N ASP A 964 -35.60 -49.01 41.85
CA ASP A 964 -35.97 -47.96 42.84
C ASP A 964 -35.90 -46.52 42.27
N VAL A 965 -36.67 -45.57 42.83
CA VAL A 965 -36.74 -44.14 42.44
C VAL A 965 -36.84 -43.23 43.68
N VAL A 966 -35.81 -42.42 43.93
CA VAL A 966 -35.70 -41.58 45.15
C VAL A 966 -35.36 -40.13 44.79
N TRP A 967 -36.00 -39.18 45.47
CA TRP A 967 -35.79 -37.73 45.33
C TRP A 967 -35.05 -37.12 46.50
N ASP A 968 -34.02 -36.34 46.22
CA ASP A 968 -33.41 -35.37 47.13
C ASP A 968 -33.79 -33.97 46.66
N PHE A 969 -34.52 -33.18 47.45
CA PHE A 969 -35.01 -31.87 47.00
C PHE A 969 -33.95 -30.75 47.05
N GLY A 970 -32.74 -31.05 47.53
CA GLY A 970 -31.58 -30.16 47.42
C GLY A 970 -31.53 -29.01 48.42
N ASP A 971 -32.43 -28.97 49.41
CA ASP A 971 -32.46 -27.97 50.48
C ASP A 971 -31.94 -28.49 51.83
N GLY A 972 -31.38 -29.71 51.84
CA GLY A 972 -30.84 -30.39 53.01
C GLY A 972 -31.87 -31.23 53.78
N SER A 973 -33.10 -31.33 53.28
CA SER A 973 -34.05 -32.35 53.74
C SER A 973 -33.59 -33.77 53.33
N PRO A 974 -33.95 -34.83 54.09
CA PRO A 974 -33.53 -36.18 53.75
C PRO A 974 -34.17 -36.66 52.43
N PRO A 975 -33.44 -37.42 51.58
CA PRO A 975 -34.01 -38.00 50.37
C PRO A 975 -35.21 -38.92 50.67
N THR A 976 -36.22 -38.89 49.82
CA THR A 976 -37.51 -39.55 50.02
C THR A 976 -38.11 -40.01 48.68
N THR A 977 -39.11 -40.87 48.72
CA THR A 977 -39.89 -41.26 47.54
C THR A 977 -41.14 -40.38 47.32
N ASP A 978 -41.32 -39.35 48.16
CA ASP A 978 -42.39 -38.36 48.01
C ASP A 978 -42.16 -37.46 46.79
N THR A 979 -43.24 -36.91 46.23
CA THR A 979 -43.25 -36.18 44.95
C THR A 979 -43.75 -34.73 45.07
N ALA A 980 -43.68 -34.13 46.26
CA ALA A 980 -43.98 -32.71 46.46
C ALA A 980 -43.17 -32.14 47.62
N HIS A 981 -42.75 -30.87 47.51
CA HIS A 981 -41.91 -30.20 48.50
C HIS A 981 -42.12 -28.69 48.53
N ALA A 982 -41.99 -28.06 49.70
CA ALA A 982 -42.13 -26.62 49.88
C ALA A 982 -40.84 -26.01 50.45
N TYR A 983 -40.30 -25.03 49.76
CA TYR A 983 -38.99 -24.46 50.07
C TYR A 983 -39.13 -23.24 50.99
N ALA A 984 -38.44 -23.27 52.13
CA ALA A 984 -38.63 -22.29 53.20
C ALA A 984 -37.93 -20.94 52.98
N ALA A 985 -36.99 -20.85 52.04
CA ALA A 985 -36.23 -19.64 51.73
C ALA A 985 -36.11 -19.44 50.23
N ASP A 986 -35.82 -18.20 49.83
CA ASP A 986 -35.51 -17.88 48.45
C ASP A 986 -34.16 -18.52 48.06
N GLY A 987 -34.09 -19.08 46.87
CA GLY A 987 -32.93 -19.76 46.32
C GLY A 987 -33.26 -20.59 45.09
N THR A 988 -32.22 -21.00 44.37
CA THR A 988 -32.34 -22.11 43.43
C THR A 988 -32.04 -23.40 44.17
N TYR A 989 -32.96 -24.33 44.11
CA TYR A 989 -32.79 -25.67 44.64
C TYR A 989 -32.68 -26.65 43.49
N LYS A 990 -31.64 -27.49 43.55
CA LYS A 990 -31.44 -28.55 42.56
C LYS A 990 -31.95 -29.84 43.17
N ALA A 991 -33.22 -30.15 42.91
CA ALA A 991 -33.76 -31.46 43.26
C ALA A 991 -33.11 -32.51 42.37
N ILE A 992 -32.80 -33.70 42.88
CA ILE A 992 -32.19 -34.80 42.14
C ILE A 992 -33.03 -36.04 42.34
N VAL A 993 -33.46 -36.67 41.25
CA VAL A 993 -34.01 -38.02 41.27
C VAL A 993 -32.90 -39.02 40.96
N THR A 994 -32.85 -40.13 41.69
CA THR A 994 -31.97 -41.27 41.42
C THR A 994 -32.81 -42.49 41.11
N VAL A 995 -32.49 -43.16 40.00
CA VAL A 995 -33.11 -44.39 39.51
C VAL A 995 -32.06 -45.48 39.39
N THR A 996 -32.32 -46.67 39.91
CA THR A 996 -31.38 -47.81 39.92
C THR A 996 -32.01 -49.03 39.25
N ASP A 997 -31.23 -49.83 38.50
CA ASP A 997 -31.65 -51.12 37.91
C ASP A 997 -31.27 -52.35 38.76
N ASP A 998 -31.56 -53.54 38.23
CA ASP A 998 -31.42 -54.83 38.89
C ASP A 998 -29.98 -55.39 38.82
N ALA A 999 -29.17 -54.98 37.82
CA ALA A 999 -27.73 -55.19 37.77
C ALA A 999 -26.95 -54.32 38.78
N GLY A 1000 -27.62 -53.32 39.38
CA GLY A 1000 -27.09 -52.43 40.41
C GLY A 1000 -26.47 -51.15 39.84
N ASN A 1001 -26.67 -50.88 38.55
CA ASN A 1001 -26.28 -49.63 37.92
C ASN A 1001 -27.34 -48.56 38.23
N SER A 1002 -26.95 -47.30 38.33
CA SER A 1002 -27.87 -46.21 38.69
C SER A 1002 -27.61 -44.94 37.90
N ALA A 1003 -28.68 -44.20 37.63
CA ALA A 1003 -28.67 -42.92 36.96
C ALA A 1003 -29.41 -41.89 37.80
N SER A 1004 -29.03 -40.62 37.67
CA SER A 1004 -29.69 -39.53 38.40
C SER A 1004 -29.91 -38.34 37.51
N ALA A 1005 -31.06 -37.67 37.66
CA ALA A 1005 -31.42 -36.49 36.89
C ALA A 1005 -31.80 -35.34 37.81
N PRO A 1006 -31.30 -34.11 37.56
CA PRO A 1006 -31.68 -32.95 38.33
C PRO A 1006 -32.90 -32.21 37.78
N VAL A 1007 -33.72 -31.66 38.67
CA VAL A 1007 -34.79 -30.70 38.38
C VAL A 1007 -34.51 -29.41 39.16
N THR A 1008 -34.31 -28.31 38.43
CA THR A 1008 -34.04 -27.00 39.04
C THR A 1008 -35.32 -26.28 39.43
N VAL A 1009 -35.46 -25.94 40.70
CA VAL A 1009 -36.59 -25.18 41.24
C VAL A 1009 -36.16 -23.80 41.73
N VAL A 1010 -36.91 -22.81 41.29
CA VAL A 1010 -36.69 -21.39 41.52
C VAL A 1010 -37.60 -20.89 42.63
N VAL A 1011 -37.01 -20.30 43.65
CA VAL A 1011 -37.76 -19.66 44.75
C VAL A 1011 -37.23 -18.24 44.98
N GLY A 1012 -38.03 -17.18 44.77
CA GLY A 1012 -37.64 -15.79 45.15
C GLY A 1012 -38.25 -14.61 44.36
N ASP A 1013 -37.95 -13.37 44.82
CA ASP A 1013 -38.54 -12.09 44.36
C ASP A 1013 -37.98 -11.53 43.00
N SER A 1014 -38.77 -10.69 42.33
CA SER A 1014 -38.78 -10.39 40.87
C SER A 1014 -38.13 -9.07 40.38
N LEU A 1015 -37.14 -8.48 41.08
CA LEU A 1015 -36.62 -7.13 40.75
C LEU A 1015 -35.13 -7.03 40.34
N THR A 1016 -34.47 -8.14 39.96
CA THR A 1016 -33.10 -8.12 39.39
C THR A 1016 -32.94 -9.15 38.26
N GLY A 1017 -32.08 -8.87 37.27
CA GLY A 1017 -31.71 -9.83 36.22
C GLY A 1017 -31.77 -9.30 34.79
N PHE A 1018 -31.07 -9.99 33.90
CA PHE A 1018 -30.90 -9.72 32.48
C PHE A 1018 -31.04 -11.00 31.67
N VAL A 1019 -31.61 -10.90 30.47
CA VAL A 1019 -31.64 -11.93 29.45
C VAL A 1019 -31.29 -11.33 28.11
N PHE A 1020 -30.38 -11.97 27.41
CA PHE A 1020 -30.13 -11.78 26.00
C PHE A 1020 -30.23 -13.10 25.27
N GLY A 1021 -30.68 -13.07 24.04
CA GLY A 1021 -30.53 -14.21 23.18
C GLY A 1021 -31.06 -13.95 21.81
N TRP A 1022 -30.46 -14.62 20.86
CA TRP A 1022 -30.79 -14.52 19.45
C TRP A 1022 -30.71 -15.90 18.84
N GLY A 1023 -31.45 -16.12 17.75
CA GLY A 1023 -31.32 -17.38 17.04
C GLY A 1023 -32.49 -17.75 16.16
N CYS A 1024 -32.40 -18.96 15.64
CA CYS A 1024 -33.34 -19.54 14.70
C CYS A 1024 -34.03 -20.76 15.33
N ILE A 1025 -35.35 -20.80 15.20
CA ILE A 1025 -36.19 -21.97 15.48
C ILE A 1025 -36.89 -22.39 14.18
N ASP A 1026 -37.15 -23.68 14.02
CA ASP A 1026 -38.06 -24.13 12.96
C ASP A 1026 -39.51 -23.99 13.45
N SER A 1027 -40.26 -23.02 12.91
CA SER A 1027 -41.65 -22.79 13.32
C SER A 1027 -42.54 -23.94 12.85
N PRO A 1028 -43.26 -24.62 13.76
CA PRO A 1028 -44.08 -25.75 13.39
C PRO A 1028 -45.33 -25.33 12.61
N LYS A 1029 -45.84 -26.25 11.79
CA LYS A 1029 -47.08 -26.05 11.04
C LYS A 1029 -48.26 -25.81 11.98
N GLY A 1030 -49.03 -24.77 11.69
CA GLY A 1030 -50.17 -24.36 12.52
C GLY A 1030 -49.85 -23.29 13.57
N ALA A 1031 -48.58 -22.92 13.75
CA ALA A 1031 -48.16 -21.86 14.67
C ALA A 1031 -48.68 -20.49 14.25
N TYR A 1032 -48.71 -20.18 12.95
CA TYR A 1032 -49.24 -18.92 12.43
C TYR A 1032 -50.73 -19.01 12.08
N ARG A 1033 -51.58 -18.30 12.83
CA ARG A 1033 -53.05 -18.46 12.74
C ARG A 1033 -53.67 -17.87 11.48
N ALA A 1034 -53.05 -16.83 10.90
CA ALA A 1034 -53.55 -16.23 9.66
C ALA A 1034 -53.41 -17.17 8.45
N ASN A 1035 -52.44 -18.09 8.47
CA ASN A 1035 -52.31 -19.18 7.50
C ASN A 1035 -51.60 -20.39 8.13
N ALA A 1036 -52.39 -21.36 8.59
CA ALA A 1036 -51.91 -22.53 9.33
C ALA A 1036 -51.03 -23.51 8.51
N SER A 1037 -50.86 -23.29 7.20
CA SER A 1037 -50.01 -24.12 6.35
C SER A 1037 -48.53 -23.71 6.41
N ILE A 1038 -48.26 -22.47 6.85
CA ILE A 1038 -46.93 -21.88 6.91
C ILE A 1038 -46.18 -22.47 8.12
N HIS A 1039 -44.97 -22.93 7.85
CA HIS A 1039 -43.98 -23.49 8.77
C HIS A 1039 -42.59 -23.20 8.18
N GLY A 1040 -41.53 -23.52 8.91
CA GLY A 1040 -40.17 -23.25 8.49
C GLY A 1040 -39.49 -22.21 9.37
N GLU A 1041 -38.31 -21.78 8.97
CA GLU A 1041 -37.43 -20.95 9.79
C GLU A 1041 -38.09 -19.66 10.30
N ALA A 1042 -37.96 -19.47 11.61
CA ALA A 1042 -38.33 -18.29 12.34
C ALA A 1042 -37.15 -17.79 13.18
N ARG A 1043 -36.83 -16.50 13.02
CA ARG A 1043 -35.69 -15.84 13.69
C ARG A 1043 -36.16 -14.98 14.84
N PHE A 1044 -35.39 -14.91 15.90
CA PHE A 1044 -35.70 -14.04 17.03
C PHE A 1044 -34.45 -13.37 17.59
N VAL A 1045 -34.67 -12.24 18.25
CA VAL A 1045 -33.70 -11.56 19.11
C VAL A 1045 -34.44 -11.07 20.34
N VAL A 1046 -33.82 -11.16 21.50
CA VAL A 1046 -34.38 -10.76 22.78
C VAL A 1046 -33.28 -10.13 23.60
N TYR A 1047 -33.55 -8.93 24.10
CA TYR A 1047 -32.75 -8.25 25.11
C TYR A 1047 -33.71 -7.66 26.13
N ALA A 1048 -33.64 -8.07 27.39
CA ALA A 1048 -34.44 -7.50 28.48
C ALA A 1048 -33.64 -7.51 29.79
N LYS A 1049 -33.66 -6.39 30.53
CA LYS A 1049 -33.06 -6.27 31.86
C LYS A 1049 -33.86 -5.38 32.79
N TYR A 1050 -33.76 -5.62 34.10
CA TYR A 1050 -34.14 -4.63 35.10
C TYR A 1050 -33.02 -3.60 35.30
N ARG A 1051 -33.38 -2.32 35.38
CA ARG A 1051 -32.46 -1.26 35.83
C ARG A 1051 -32.60 -1.11 37.35
N ASP A 1052 -31.51 -0.86 38.04
CA ASP A 1052 -31.52 -0.73 39.51
C ASP A 1052 -32.57 0.30 39.98
N GLY A 1053 -33.51 -0.16 40.81
CA GLY A 1053 -34.58 0.65 41.37
C GLY A 1053 -35.79 0.90 40.44
N ASN A 1054 -35.82 0.36 39.21
CA ASN A 1054 -36.96 0.44 38.31
C ASN A 1054 -37.81 -0.85 38.36
N PRO A 1055 -39.12 -0.77 38.67
CA PRO A 1055 -39.99 -1.94 38.67
C PRO A 1055 -40.30 -2.50 37.28
N ASP A 1056 -40.06 -1.74 36.21
CA ASP A 1056 -40.37 -2.14 34.83
C ASP A 1056 -39.08 -2.52 34.06
N PRO A 1057 -39.05 -3.68 33.35
CA PRO A 1057 -37.88 -4.10 32.60
C PRO A 1057 -37.73 -3.30 31.29
N THR A 1058 -36.48 -3.11 30.86
CA THR A 1058 -36.12 -2.34 29.65
C THR A 1058 -35.37 -3.22 28.64
N GLY A 1059 -35.49 -2.89 27.35
CA GLY A 1059 -34.80 -3.58 26.24
C GLY A 1059 -35.70 -3.77 25.01
N ARG A 1060 -35.31 -4.63 24.05
CA ARG A 1060 -36.06 -4.90 22.82
C ARG A 1060 -36.05 -6.37 22.41
N SER A 1061 -37.15 -6.83 21.83
CA SER A 1061 -37.33 -8.19 21.33
C SER A 1061 -37.92 -8.16 19.92
N GLY A 1062 -37.39 -8.98 19.02
CA GLY A 1062 -37.86 -9.14 17.65
C GLY A 1062 -38.13 -10.60 17.31
N PHE A 1063 -39.08 -10.84 16.42
CA PHE A 1063 -39.40 -12.17 15.90
C PHE A 1063 -39.84 -12.10 14.44
N ASN A 1064 -39.30 -12.95 13.57
CA ASN A 1064 -39.60 -12.96 12.14
C ASN A 1064 -39.79 -14.40 11.62
N LEU A 1065 -41.00 -14.74 11.15
CA LEU A 1065 -41.27 -15.98 10.44
C LEU A 1065 -41.10 -15.77 8.92
N GLN A 1066 -40.05 -16.37 8.35
CA GLN A 1066 -39.61 -16.10 6.98
C GLN A 1066 -40.66 -16.48 5.93
N ALA A 1067 -41.21 -17.70 6.01
CA ALA A 1067 -42.15 -18.23 5.02
C ALA A 1067 -43.55 -17.56 5.06
N GLY A 1068 -43.86 -16.75 6.08
CA GLY A 1068 -45.17 -16.11 6.26
C GLY A 1068 -45.16 -14.60 6.38
N SER A 1069 -43.99 -13.98 6.25
CA SER A 1069 -43.77 -12.54 6.40
C SER A 1069 -44.35 -11.96 7.70
N LEU A 1070 -44.44 -12.76 8.77
CA LEU A 1070 -44.82 -12.25 10.09
C LEU A 1070 -43.59 -11.66 10.76
N LYS A 1071 -43.54 -10.33 10.86
CA LYS A 1071 -42.54 -9.55 11.57
C LYS A 1071 -43.13 -8.96 12.84
N PHE A 1072 -42.54 -9.25 13.98
CA PHE A 1072 -42.93 -8.75 15.28
C PHE A 1072 -41.76 -8.02 15.95
N MET A 1073 -42.06 -6.90 16.61
CA MET A 1073 -41.08 -6.16 17.40
C MET A 1073 -41.75 -5.61 18.66
N SER A 1074 -41.14 -5.82 19.83
CA SER A 1074 -41.63 -5.27 21.09
C SER A 1074 -41.45 -3.76 21.13
N THR A 1075 -42.32 -3.10 21.89
CA THR A 1075 -42.24 -1.65 22.17
C THR A 1075 -42.05 -1.33 23.63
N GLY A 1076 -42.31 -2.30 24.51
CA GLY A 1076 -42.15 -2.19 25.94
C GLY A 1076 -42.43 -3.53 26.62
N TYR A 1077 -41.88 -3.71 27.82
CA TYR A 1077 -42.06 -4.91 28.62
C TYR A 1077 -42.95 -4.63 29.83
N GLU A 1078 -43.81 -5.59 30.14
CA GLU A 1078 -44.65 -5.60 31.33
C GLU A 1078 -43.97 -6.35 32.48
N ALA A 1079 -43.19 -7.41 32.19
CA ALA A 1079 -42.46 -8.17 33.20
C ALA A 1079 -41.30 -8.97 32.59
N LEU A 1080 -40.24 -9.15 33.39
CA LEU A 1080 -39.13 -10.07 33.18
C LEU A 1080 -39.01 -10.92 34.46
N VAL A 1081 -38.91 -12.23 34.32
CA VAL A 1081 -38.69 -13.12 35.47
C VAL A 1081 -37.51 -14.02 35.13
N VAL A 1082 -36.43 -13.89 35.89
CA VAL A 1082 -35.22 -14.71 35.74
C VAL A 1082 -35.14 -15.69 36.91
N SER A 1083 -34.87 -16.95 36.59
CA SER A 1083 -34.62 -17.97 37.60
C SER A 1083 -33.36 -17.65 38.43
N PRO A 1084 -33.22 -18.12 39.68
CA PRO A 1084 -32.16 -17.70 40.56
C PRO A 1084 -30.82 -18.37 40.18
N ASP A 1085 -30.86 -19.40 39.33
CA ASP A 1085 -29.67 -19.98 38.68
C ASP A 1085 -29.21 -19.17 37.48
N GLY A 1086 -30.00 -18.16 37.07
CA GLY A 1086 -29.73 -17.37 35.89
C GLY A 1086 -29.89 -18.15 34.59
N LYS A 1087 -30.61 -19.27 34.54
CA LYS A 1087 -30.69 -20.09 33.30
C LYS A 1087 -32.03 -20.11 32.59
N ASN A 1088 -33.08 -19.53 33.17
CA ASN A 1088 -34.40 -19.48 32.59
C ASN A 1088 -34.96 -18.07 32.73
N ALA A 1089 -35.57 -17.58 31.65
CA ALA A 1089 -36.16 -16.26 31.62
C ALA A 1089 -37.54 -16.30 30.97
N GLN A 1090 -38.48 -15.55 31.55
CA GLN A 1090 -39.79 -15.31 30.98
C GLN A 1090 -40.01 -13.81 30.81
N ILE A 1091 -40.47 -13.39 29.63
CA ILE A 1091 -40.72 -11.99 29.29
C ILE A 1091 -42.15 -11.83 28.80
N SER A 1092 -42.84 -10.78 29.21
CA SER A 1092 -44.12 -10.38 28.62
C SER A 1092 -44.17 -8.88 28.35
N GLY A 1093 -44.93 -8.47 27.33
CA GLY A 1093 -45.05 -7.07 26.96
C GLY A 1093 -45.98 -6.82 25.77
N GLU A 1094 -45.85 -5.63 25.19
CA GLU A 1094 -46.60 -5.20 24.00
C GLU A 1094 -45.66 -4.88 22.82
N GLY A 1095 -46.18 -4.91 21.60
CA GLY A 1095 -45.39 -4.69 20.40
C GLY A 1095 -46.18 -4.48 19.11
N TRP A 1096 -45.42 -4.29 18.03
CA TRP A 1096 -45.90 -4.23 16.66
C TRP A 1096 -45.89 -5.62 16.03
N ALA A 1097 -46.94 -5.95 15.27
CA ALA A 1097 -46.91 -7.07 14.33
C ALA A 1097 -47.25 -6.56 12.93
N ASN A 1098 -46.39 -6.84 11.94
CA ASN A 1098 -46.51 -6.42 10.55
C ASN A 1098 -46.82 -4.92 10.38
N GLY A 1099 -46.08 -4.08 11.12
CA GLY A 1099 -46.24 -2.62 11.06
C GLY A 1099 -47.50 -2.07 11.74
N LYS A 1100 -48.21 -2.87 12.54
CA LYS A 1100 -49.36 -2.39 13.37
C LYS A 1100 -49.09 -2.56 14.86
N PHE A 1101 -49.28 -1.50 15.62
CA PHE A 1101 -49.15 -1.46 17.08
C PHE A 1101 -50.35 -2.09 17.80
N GLY A 1102 -50.15 -2.50 19.06
CA GLY A 1102 -51.21 -2.99 19.97
C GLY A 1102 -51.38 -4.51 20.00
N TYR A 1103 -50.29 -5.26 19.83
CA TYR A 1103 -50.24 -6.71 20.05
C TYR A 1103 -49.53 -7.01 21.37
N LYS A 1104 -49.96 -8.06 22.07
CA LYS A 1104 -49.31 -8.57 23.28
C LYS A 1104 -48.47 -9.80 22.96
N PHE A 1105 -47.42 -10.03 23.75
CA PHE A 1105 -46.58 -11.20 23.59
C PHE A 1105 -46.07 -11.77 24.92
N ARG A 1106 -45.65 -13.04 24.86
CA ARG A 1106 -44.93 -13.72 25.94
C ARG A 1106 -43.84 -14.63 25.38
N ILE A 1107 -42.65 -14.54 25.93
CA ILE A 1107 -41.45 -15.29 25.55
C ILE A 1107 -40.98 -16.14 26.74
N TYR A 1108 -40.50 -17.35 26.45
CA TYR A 1108 -39.81 -18.22 27.41
C TYR A 1108 -38.47 -18.65 26.82
N MET A 1109 -37.40 -18.49 27.60
CA MET A 1109 -36.02 -18.75 27.20
C MET A 1109 -35.33 -19.65 28.24
N HIS A 1110 -34.38 -20.43 27.78
CA HIS A 1110 -33.50 -21.26 28.60
C HIS A 1110 -32.07 -21.12 28.06
N ASP A 1111 -31.13 -20.87 28.96
CA ASP A 1111 -29.68 -20.73 28.75
C ASP A 1111 -29.01 -22.03 29.22
N GLY A 1112 -28.48 -22.79 28.26
CA GLY A 1112 -27.95 -24.14 28.42
C GLY A 1112 -27.90 -24.86 27.07
N VAL A 1113 -28.78 -25.84 26.85
CA VAL A 1113 -29.17 -26.16 25.46
C VAL A 1113 -30.23 -25.15 25.09
N ASP A 1114 -29.79 -24.13 24.38
CA ASP A 1114 -30.58 -22.93 24.21
C ASP A 1114 -31.91 -23.22 23.51
N ALA A 1115 -33.00 -22.78 24.15
CA ALA A 1115 -34.34 -23.10 23.69
C ALA A 1115 -35.30 -21.92 23.84
N PHE A 1116 -36.12 -21.70 22.82
CA PHE A 1116 -36.94 -20.50 22.66
C PHE A 1116 -38.42 -20.80 22.37
N ARG A 1117 -39.31 -20.07 23.05
CA ARG A 1117 -40.76 -20.08 22.80
C ARG A 1117 -41.30 -18.66 22.74
N ILE A 1118 -42.21 -18.39 21.80
CA ILE A 1118 -42.95 -17.12 21.74
C ILE A 1118 -44.43 -17.32 21.39
N ARG A 1119 -45.28 -16.55 22.07
CA ARG A 1119 -46.71 -16.40 21.78
C ARG A 1119 -47.05 -14.92 21.57
N ILE A 1120 -47.77 -14.60 20.49
CA ILE A 1120 -48.20 -13.25 20.10
C ILE A 1120 -49.72 -13.24 19.86
N TRP A 1121 -50.44 -12.30 20.46
CA TRP A 1121 -51.89 -12.18 20.33
C TRP A 1121 -52.36 -10.72 20.31
N LYS A 1122 -53.64 -10.52 19.97
CA LYS A 1122 -54.31 -9.23 20.10
C LYS A 1122 -55.58 -9.37 20.93
N GLU A 1123 -55.82 -8.48 21.87
CA GLU A 1123 -57.06 -8.46 22.62
C GLU A 1123 -58.13 -7.67 21.86
N ASN A 1124 -59.35 -8.18 21.83
CA ASN A 1124 -60.49 -7.42 21.32
C ASN A 1124 -61.06 -6.49 22.40
N ALA A 1125 -62.04 -5.66 22.04
CA ALA A 1125 -62.63 -4.67 22.95
C ALA A 1125 -63.32 -5.25 24.21
N LEU A 1126 -63.43 -6.58 24.33
CA LEU A 1126 -63.96 -7.29 25.50
C LEU A 1126 -62.86 -7.99 26.31
N GLY A 1127 -61.58 -7.82 25.98
CA GLY A 1127 -60.44 -8.45 26.65
C GLY A 1127 -60.21 -9.92 26.29
N VAL A 1128 -60.81 -10.42 25.22
CA VAL A 1128 -60.59 -11.80 24.76
C VAL A 1128 -59.35 -11.86 23.86
N GLU A 1129 -58.39 -12.72 24.22
CA GLU A 1129 -57.14 -12.93 23.47
C GLU A 1129 -57.40 -13.62 22.12
N ILE A 1130 -56.98 -12.99 21.04
CA ILE A 1130 -57.00 -13.56 19.69
C ILE A 1130 -55.56 -13.89 19.30
N PRO A 1131 -55.15 -15.18 19.31
CA PRO A 1131 -53.78 -15.57 19.00
C PRO A 1131 -53.47 -15.31 17.52
N ILE A 1132 -52.30 -14.73 17.27
CA ILE A 1132 -51.76 -14.45 15.93
C ILE A 1132 -50.68 -15.47 15.60
N TYR A 1133 -49.79 -15.74 16.56
CA TYR A 1133 -48.73 -16.72 16.43
C TYR A 1133 -48.44 -17.39 17.79
N ASP A 1134 -48.24 -18.71 17.80
CA ASP A 1134 -47.84 -19.47 18.99
C ASP A 1134 -47.11 -20.75 18.55
N ASN A 1135 -45.82 -20.86 18.88
CA ASN A 1135 -45.03 -22.05 18.55
C ASN A 1135 -45.18 -23.21 19.55
N GLY A 1136 -46.02 -23.07 20.58
CA GLY A 1136 -46.53 -24.18 21.41
C GLY A 1136 -45.60 -24.67 22.53
N SER A 1137 -44.32 -24.92 22.24
CA SER A 1137 -43.30 -25.35 23.21
C SER A 1137 -41.98 -24.58 23.02
N LYS A 1138 -41.03 -24.70 23.96
CA LYS A 1138 -39.66 -24.24 23.72
C LYS A 1138 -39.06 -25.14 22.64
N LEU A 1139 -38.61 -24.53 21.55
CA LEU A 1139 -37.94 -25.23 20.46
C LEU A 1139 -36.44 -25.01 20.60
N PRO A 1140 -35.61 -26.03 20.34
CA PRO A 1140 -34.17 -25.85 20.35
C PRO A 1140 -33.79 -24.81 19.30
N ILE A 1141 -32.86 -23.94 19.65
CA ILE A 1141 -32.30 -23.03 18.67
C ILE A 1141 -31.20 -23.78 17.94
N TRP A 1142 -31.35 -23.91 16.63
CA TRP A 1142 -30.37 -24.65 15.83
C TRP A 1142 -29.24 -23.73 15.32
N LYS A 1143 -29.37 -22.41 15.52
CA LYS A 1143 -28.32 -21.40 15.34
C LYS A 1143 -28.63 -20.20 16.24
N GLY A 1144 -27.65 -19.69 16.99
CA GLY A 1144 -27.81 -18.60 17.95
C GLY A 1144 -27.41 -18.98 19.38
N SER A 1145 -27.58 -18.07 20.33
CA SER A 1145 -27.29 -18.31 21.75
C SER A 1145 -28.26 -17.54 22.67
N ILE A 1146 -28.47 -18.05 23.88
CA ILE A 1146 -29.23 -17.42 24.95
C ILE A 1146 -28.32 -17.31 26.18
N VAL A 1147 -28.17 -16.09 26.69
CA VAL A 1147 -27.47 -15.78 27.94
C VAL A 1147 -28.47 -15.18 28.93
N ILE A 1148 -28.57 -15.76 30.11
CA ILE A 1148 -29.46 -15.31 31.18
C ILE A 1148 -28.61 -15.08 32.44
N SER A 1149 -28.91 -14.02 33.20
CA SER A 1149 -28.19 -13.74 34.45
C SER A 1149 -29.09 -13.05 35.48
N LYS A 1150 -28.87 -13.35 36.76
CA LYS A 1150 -29.62 -12.73 37.88
C LYS A 1150 -28.92 -11.50 38.48
N GLN A 1151 -27.63 -11.31 38.23
CA GLN A 1151 -26.87 -10.17 38.74
C GLN A 1151 -26.94 -8.99 37.78
N ASN A 1152 -27.31 -7.82 38.28
CA ASN A 1152 -27.11 -6.55 37.58
C ASN A 1152 -25.66 -6.06 37.80
N ASP A 1153 -24.64 -6.88 37.51
CA ASP A 1153 -23.24 -6.45 37.68
C ASP A 1153 -22.71 -5.84 36.36
N PRO A 1154 -22.35 -4.53 36.31
CA PRO A 1154 -21.91 -3.86 35.10
C PRO A 1154 -20.49 -4.22 34.64
N ALA A 1155 -19.72 -4.98 35.43
CA ALA A 1155 -18.26 -5.00 35.30
C ALA A 1155 -17.63 -6.17 34.53
N ASN A 1156 -18.35 -7.24 34.16
CA ASN A 1156 -17.74 -8.46 33.60
C ASN A 1156 -18.57 -9.15 32.49
N TRP A 1157 -19.22 -8.39 31.63
CA TRP A 1157 -20.09 -8.96 30.58
C TRP A 1157 -19.34 -9.43 29.31
N TRP A 1158 -18.02 -9.20 29.22
CA TRP A 1158 -17.18 -9.55 28.06
C TRP A 1158 -16.52 -10.93 28.14
N LEU A 1159 -16.79 -11.71 29.18
CA LEU A 1159 -16.04 -12.95 29.49
C LEU A 1159 -16.88 -14.25 29.42
N GLU A 1160 -18.19 -14.16 29.18
CA GLU A 1160 -19.08 -15.32 28.97
C GLU A 1160 -19.89 -15.26 27.65
N LEU A 1161 -19.55 -14.33 26.75
CA LEU A 1161 -19.81 -14.42 25.31
C LEU A 1161 -18.56 -14.99 24.63
#